data_AF-A0A2E7QSN7-F1
#
_entry.id   AF-A0A2E7QSN7-F1
#
_cell.length_a   1.000
_cell.length_b   1.000
_cell.length_c   1.000
_cell.angle_alpha   90.00
_cell.angle_beta   90.00
_cell.angle_gamma   90.00
#
_symmetry.space_group_name_H-M   'P 1'
#
loop_
_entity.id
_entity.type
_entity.pdbx_description
1 polymer ?
#
loop_
_entity_poly.entity_id
_entity_poly.type
_entity_poly.pdbx_seq_one_letter_code
_entity_poly.pdbx_strand_id
1 'polypeptide(L)'
;MITVNDQGVAVGNAFDTAVASGVQQVLPKITAEWRNSKSLDNVSVSVTPDYTTAEKRDGEVGDYFAVEQVANGWDRQANTWGVCGDKDVDGLTIRADGTWHAVPEKNNGSLEFGWRAKGATNSSGVYTTTPVITMTFDQEKINYIDIYTSEYSGSVKEYTLQYQDSSGSYQNVVTNHVLSKGTSTYRHTLNSGNTLDIKGVKLTIHKTQNGADCARIHEISPVYETDISDKIVNCSIFKNREIHDTTLPLGGIAANEFSIQLDNSDHSFTVNNNKVYGGFINKDVKFTVSMGWRTSENPDVFEYINCGTYWADEWKQASNMTVDVRCRDFTRFMTDAAIDGGFIVENSDAGSALRMLVAQKNFPRADFQSLYPYRTAVREDGAVAHYRFSEGTKESAAAGTDTITPSSGLLARWWALQEVSAHTADLQEAQNPDTLVFQSQISALAGRELIDYNKSPTLTENSLDNPSTSGNALDFGNRSVGGQADYYHAVFDGFFIPPSTGNYKFKVTVANGGFRLYIGGASSKAVYDAGSGSESLRKDLETHKGHIRLDKLFDSSASYTTPGNMYLYAGRPVPVRMEAFHASGTFDLKLERNIGGGSYSAVTGSETTTEVAFDVIGARDDYVSTNDFSSDIKNHGFYSGDPVLRKPGGLASDRKNYSVQFDHTSGSNDYVTIPYDLSIDMTNNTSSNYTGEFSLEAYVNFTAFVAGQGVYAGNMDNATSGTGTKGVGLYWKSSSRGIKFINSSGTMHQASVTAAGAI
;
A
#
# COMPACT_ATOMS: atom_id res chain seq x y z
N MET A 1 -33.14 -11.51 46.51
CA MET A 1 -33.88 -10.33 45.99
C MET A 1 -34.29 -9.49 47.18
N ILE A 2 -33.90 -8.22 47.21
CA ILE A 2 -34.25 -7.29 48.30
C ILE A 2 -35.71 -6.86 48.07
N THR A 3 -36.62 -7.28 48.95
CA THR A 3 -38.07 -7.01 48.82
C THR A 3 -38.52 -5.77 49.59
N VAL A 4 -37.65 -5.23 50.45
CA VAL A 4 -37.88 -4.01 51.24
C VAL A 4 -36.58 -3.23 51.37
N ASN A 5 -36.64 -1.91 51.22
CA ASN A 5 -35.48 -1.05 51.45
C ASN A 5 -35.15 -0.93 52.96
N ASP A 6 -34.06 -0.24 53.27
CA ASP A 6 -33.58 0.07 54.62
C ASP A 6 -34.56 0.90 55.46
N GLN A 7 -35.63 1.42 54.86
CA GLN A 7 -36.72 2.15 55.51
C GLN A 7 -38.01 1.31 55.64
N GLY A 8 -37.97 0.01 55.30
CA GLY A 8 -39.12 -0.91 55.42
C GLY A 8 -40.19 -0.72 54.34
N VAL A 9 -39.90 0.04 53.27
CA VAL A 9 -40.79 0.27 52.15
C VAL A 9 -40.55 -0.81 51.10
N ALA A 10 -41.64 -1.43 50.61
CA ALA A 10 -41.56 -2.42 49.55
C ALA A 10 -40.89 -1.82 48.31
N VAL A 11 -39.80 -2.44 47.84
CA VAL A 11 -39.12 -2.00 46.63
C VAL A 11 -40.06 -2.27 45.46
N GLY A 12 -40.32 -1.26 44.62
CA GLY A 12 -41.33 -1.37 43.57
C GLY A 12 -41.08 -2.56 42.65
N ASN A 13 -42.11 -3.38 42.42
CA ASN A 13 -42.07 -4.58 41.57
C ASN A 13 -41.81 -4.27 40.08
N ALA A 14 -41.39 -3.05 39.70
CA ALA A 14 -41.21 -2.65 38.33
C ALA A 14 -40.15 -3.50 37.61
N PHE A 15 -39.06 -3.87 38.30
CA PHE A 15 -38.03 -4.73 37.73
C PHE A 15 -38.53 -6.18 37.56
N ASP A 16 -39.20 -6.74 38.57
CA ASP A 16 -39.76 -8.09 38.52
C ASP A 16 -40.93 -8.19 37.53
N THR A 17 -41.72 -7.12 37.41
CA THR A 17 -42.79 -7.01 36.42
C THR A 17 -42.20 -6.87 35.02
N ALA A 18 -41.10 -6.15 34.81
CA ALA A 18 -40.42 -6.06 33.52
C ALA A 18 -39.77 -7.39 33.09
N VAL A 19 -39.25 -8.17 34.04
CA VAL A 19 -38.75 -9.54 33.77
C VAL A 19 -39.91 -10.51 33.47
N ALA A 20 -41.08 -10.30 34.08
CA ALA A 20 -42.25 -11.17 33.91
C ALA A 20 -43.23 -10.75 32.79
N SER A 21 -43.24 -9.49 32.32
CA SER A 21 -44.26 -8.93 31.42
C SER A 21 -44.09 -9.29 29.94
N GLY A 22 -43.23 -10.24 29.63
CA GLY A 22 -42.99 -10.71 28.29
C GLY A 22 -41.56 -11.21 28.22
N VAL A 23 -41.39 -12.52 28.38
CA VAL A 23 -40.15 -13.21 27.99
C VAL A 23 -39.75 -12.62 26.64
N GLN A 24 -38.59 -11.97 26.58
CA GLN A 24 -38.06 -11.40 25.35
C GLN A 24 -37.98 -12.54 24.33
N GLN A 25 -38.99 -12.63 23.45
CA GLN A 25 -39.03 -13.66 22.42
C GLN A 25 -38.04 -13.21 21.35
N VAL A 26 -36.92 -13.93 21.24
CA VAL A 26 -36.03 -13.78 20.10
C VAL A 26 -36.59 -14.65 18.99
N LEU A 27 -36.96 -14.05 17.86
CA LEU A 27 -37.53 -14.77 16.73
C LEU A 27 -36.43 -14.99 15.67
N PRO A 28 -36.00 -16.23 15.41
CA PRO A 28 -35.06 -16.50 14.33
C PRO A 28 -35.76 -16.25 12.98
N LYS A 29 -35.04 -15.60 12.08
CA LYS A 29 -35.39 -15.53 10.65
C LYS A 29 -34.33 -16.27 9.85
N ILE A 30 -34.74 -17.33 9.16
CA ILE A 30 -33.84 -18.17 8.38
C ILE A 30 -34.37 -18.31 6.97
N THR A 31 -33.56 -17.88 6.01
CA THR A 31 -33.81 -18.14 4.59
C THR A 31 -32.88 -19.24 4.09
N ALA A 32 -33.45 -20.19 3.36
CA ALA A 32 -32.74 -21.31 2.76
C ALA A 32 -32.65 -21.11 1.24
N GLU A 33 -31.42 -21.12 0.73
CA GLU A 33 -31.09 -21.06 -0.70
C GLU A 33 -30.93 -22.49 -1.23
N TRP A 34 -32.05 -23.05 -1.70
CA TRP A 34 -32.18 -24.43 -2.15
C TRP A 34 -31.47 -24.71 -3.48
N ARG A 35 -31.50 -23.72 -4.38
CA ARG A 35 -30.82 -23.75 -5.67
C ARG A 35 -30.02 -22.48 -5.86
N ASN A 36 -28.84 -22.64 -6.41
CA ASN A 36 -27.93 -21.63 -6.95
C ASN A 36 -27.12 -22.26 -8.08
N SER A 37 -26.28 -21.46 -8.74
CA SER A 37 -25.43 -21.91 -9.85
C SER A 37 -24.58 -23.16 -9.59
N LYS A 38 -24.13 -23.43 -8.35
CA LYS A 38 -23.38 -24.66 -8.00
C LYS A 38 -24.22 -25.93 -8.00
N SER A 39 -25.51 -25.78 -7.75
CA SER A 39 -26.44 -26.89 -7.50
C SER A 39 -27.35 -27.18 -8.70
N LEU A 40 -27.19 -26.43 -9.79
CA LEU A 40 -27.94 -26.64 -11.02
C LEU A 40 -27.36 -27.83 -11.79
N ASP A 41 -28.27 -28.60 -12.40
CA ASP A 41 -27.92 -29.77 -13.20
C ASP A 41 -27.88 -29.42 -14.70
N ASN A 42 -27.00 -30.10 -15.45
CA ASN A 42 -26.82 -29.95 -16.90
C ASN A 42 -26.57 -28.51 -17.38
N VAL A 43 -25.79 -27.75 -16.60
CA VAL A 43 -25.44 -26.36 -16.95
C VAL A 43 -24.57 -26.31 -18.20
N SER A 44 -24.98 -25.51 -19.17
CA SER A 44 -24.21 -25.16 -20.36
C SER A 44 -24.21 -23.65 -20.54
N VAL A 45 -23.05 -23.08 -20.79
CA VAL A 45 -22.89 -21.63 -20.99
C VAL A 45 -22.26 -21.35 -22.35
N SER A 46 -22.74 -20.32 -23.02
CA SER A 46 -22.19 -19.81 -24.27
C SER A 46 -22.19 -18.28 -24.29
N VAL A 47 -21.30 -17.68 -25.08
CA VAL A 47 -21.25 -16.23 -25.27
C VAL A 47 -21.13 -15.87 -26.75
N THR A 48 -21.63 -14.70 -27.12
CA THR A 48 -21.41 -14.12 -28.45
C THR A 48 -21.19 -12.62 -28.34
N PRO A 49 -20.09 -12.05 -28.88
CA PRO A 49 -18.94 -12.74 -29.48
C PRO A 49 -18.07 -13.45 -28.41
N ASP A 50 -17.43 -14.55 -28.80
CA ASP A 50 -16.52 -15.33 -27.95
C ASP A 50 -15.06 -15.30 -28.48
N TYR A 51 -14.11 -15.69 -27.64
CA TYR A 51 -12.75 -16.02 -28.04
C TYR A 51 -12.73 -17.16 -29.05
N THR A 52 -11.84 -17.05 -30.04
CA THR A 52 -11.60 -18.10 -31.02
C THR A 52 -10.92 -19.30 -30.39
N THR A 53 -10.95 -20.46 -31.05
CA THR A 53 -10.23 -21.66 -30.60
C THR A 53 -8.73 -21.42 -30.41
N ALA A 54 -8.12 -20.51 -31.18
CA ALA A 54 -6.72 -20.14 -31.01
C ALA A 54 -6.48 -19.32 -29.74
N GLU A 55 -7.41 -18.42 -29.40
CA GLU A 55 -7.37 -17.55 -28.21
C GLU A 55 -7.79 -18.28 -26.91
N LYS A 56 -8.30 -19.52 -27.02
CA LYS A 56 -8.63 -20.41 -25.90
C LYS A 56 -7.59 -21.50 -25.65
N ARG A 57 -6.39 -21.39 -26.24
CA ARG A 57 -5.30 -22.35 -25.99
C ARG A 57 -4.66 -22.08 -24.63
N ASP A 58 -4.10 -23.12 -24.01
CA ASP A 58 -3.37 -23.02 -22.75
C ASP A 58 -2.40 -21.80 -22.74
N GLY A 59 -2.60 -20.91 -21.77
CA GLY A 59 -1.77 -19.70 -21.61
C GLY A 59 -2.31 -18.44 -22.30
N GLU A 60 -3.35 -18.55 -23.13
CA GLU A 60 -4.00 -17.40 -23.77
C GLU A 60 -5.12 -16.82 -22.89
N VAL A 61 -5.50 -15.56 -23.12
CA VAL A 61 -6.51 -14.85 -22.31
C VAL A 61 -7.85 -15.60 -22.28
N GLY A 62 -8.26 -16.22 -23.39
CA GLY A 62 -9.53 -16.96 -23.46
C GLY A 62 -9.52 -18.31 -22.74
N ASP A 63 -8.36 -18.84 -22.35
CA ASP A 63 -8.24 -20.04 -21.49
C ASP A 63 -8.55 -19.69 -20.03
N TYR A 64 -8.05 -18.54 -19.55
CA TYR A 64 -8.30 -18.07 -18.18
C TYR A 64 -9.71 -17.47 -18.01
N PHE A 65 -10.13 -16.60 -18.92
CA PHE A 65 -11.38 -15.82 -18.80
C PHE A 65 -12.52 -16.39 -19.65
N ALA A 66 -12.61 -17.71 -19.71
CA ALA A 66 -13.59 -18.43 -20.49
C ALA A 66 -15.02 -18.22 -19.95
N VAL A 67 -16.04 -18.45 -20.80
CA VAL A 67 -17.44 -18.18 -20.43
C VAL A 67 -17.95 -19.14 -19.35
N GLU A 68 -17.35 -20.31 -19.25
CA GLU A 68 -17.65 -21.34 -18.26
C GLU A 68 -17.39 -20.84 -16.82
N GLN A 69 -16.58 -19.79 -16.65
CA GLN A 69 -16.34 -19.16 -15.35
C GLN A 69 -17.61 -18.56 -14.75
N VAL A 70 -18.61 -18.14 -15.54
CA VAL A 70 -19.83 -17.47 -15.00
C VAL A 70 -20.79 -18.37 -14.23
N ALA A 71 -20.50 -19.66 -14.16
CA ALA A 71 -21.36 -20.69 -13.57
C ALA A 71 -20.55 -21.70 -12.76
N ASN A 72 -19.35 -21.33 -12.30
CA ASN A 72 -18.49 -22.22 -11.53
C ASN A 72 -18.79 -22.13 -10.02
N GLY A 73 -19.62 -21.18 -9.61
CA GLY A 73 -20.04 -20.97 -8.24
C GLY A 73 -19.12 -20.07 -7.42
N TRP A 74 -18.19 -19.35 -8.03
CA TRP A 74 -17.37 -18.38 -7.32
C TRP A 74 -17.88 -16.98 -7.61
N ASP A 75 -18.76 -16.53 -6.72
CA ASP A 75 -19.54 -15.31 -6.83
C ASP A 75 -18.75 -14.03 -6.53
N ARG A 76 -17.52 -14.11 -6.01
CA ARG A 76 -16.69 -12.94 -5.69
C ARG A 76 -15.23 -13.11 -6.07
N GLN A 77 -14.58 -11.97 -6.31
CA GLN A 77 -13.20 -11.92 -6.75
C GLN A 77 -12.23 -12.18 -5.58
N ALA A 78 -11.44 -13.25 -5.70
CA ALA A 78 -10.38 -13.57 -4.73
C ALA A 78 -9.05 -12.90 -5.06
N ASN A 79 -8.71 -12.82 -6.35
CA ASN A 79 -7.47 -12.25 -6.85
C ASN A 79 -7.74 -11.13 -7.86
N THR A 80 -6.95 -10.07 -7.78
CA THR A 80 -6.89 -8.99 -8.78
C THR A 80 -5.97 -9.43 -9.93
N TRP A 81 -6.54 -9.88 -11.04
CA TRP A 81 -5.75 -10.31 -12.20
C TRP A 81 -5.39 -9.14 -13.10
N GLY A 82 -4.10 -8.87 -13.27
CA GLY A 82 -3.58 -7.84 -14.16
C GLY A 82 -3.65 -8.30 -15.61
N VAL A 83 -4.61 -7.76 -16.36
CA VAL A 83 -4.80 -8.06 -17.79
C VAL A 83 -4.54 -6.80 -18.62
N CYS A 84 -3.80 -6.95 -19.71
CA CYS A 84 -3.50 -5.81 -20.58
C CYS A 84 -4.80 -5.23 -21.20
N GLY A 85 -4.94 -3.92 -21.10
CA GLY A 85 -6.10 -3.18 -21.62
C GLY A 85 -7.28 -3.06 -20.64
N ASP A 86 -7.24 -3.75 -19.50
CA ASP A 86 -8.22 -3.55 -18.43
C ASP A 86 -7.90 -2.29 -17.62
N LYS A 87 -8.95 -1.75 -17.01
CA LYS A 87 -8.86 -0.58 -16.13
C LYS A 87 -9.28 -0.94 -14.70
N ASP A 88 -8.71 -0.25 -13.73
CA ASP A 88 -9.11 -0.36 -12.33
C ASP A 88 -10.48 0.29 -12.06
N VAL A 89 -10.93 0.26 -10.81
CA VAL A 89 -12.21 0.83 -10.36
C VAL A 89 -12.37 2.33 -10.66
N ASP A 90 -11.26 3.05 -10.85
CA ASP A 90 -11.24 4.48 -11.12
C ASP A 90 -10.99 4.80 -12.59
N GLY A 91 -10.88 3.78 -13.44
CA GLY A 91 -10.70 3.93 -14.88
C GLY A 91 -9.25 4.18 -15.28
N LEU A 92 -8.30 3.93 -14.37
CA LEU A 92 -6.87 4.05 -14.62
C LEU A 92 -6.33 2.73 -15.17
N THR A 93 -5.23 2.82 -15.90
CA THR A 93 -4.53 1.63 -16.40
C THR A 93 -3.95 0.86 -15.21
N ILE A 94 -4.14 -0.47 -15.21
CA ILE A 94 -3.56 -1.37 -14.21
C ILE A 94 -2.03 -1.21 -14.17
N ARG A 95 -1.49 -1.07 -12.95
CA ARG A 95 -0.06 -0.85 -12.69
C ARG A 95 0.58 -2.09 -12.07
N ALA A 96 1.85 -2.32 -12.37
CA ALA A 96 2.65 -3.39 -11.77
C ALA A 96 3.22 -2.97 -10.39
N ASP A 97 2.36 -2.46 -9.52
CA ASP A 97 2.74 -1.94 -8.19
C ASP A 97 2.61 -2.97 -7.05
N GLY A 98 2.17 -4.19 -7.36
CA GLY A 98 1.94 -5.27 -6.41
C GLY A 98 0.49 -5.39 -5.91
N THR A 99 -0.41 -4.52 -6.34
CA THR A 99 -1.86 -4.65 -6.09
C THR A 99 -2.55 -5.59 -7.07
N TRP A 100 -1.91 -5.89 -8.21
CA TRP A 100 -2.37 -6.81 -9.24
C TRP A 100 -1.43 -8.00 -9.41
N HIS A 101 -2.02 -9.16 -9.70
CA HIS A 101 -1.35 -10.43 -9.88
C HIS A 101 -1.28 -10.79 -11.36
N ALA A 102 -0.12 -11.27 -11.80
CA ALA A 102 -0.01 -11.91 -13.10
C ALA A 102 -0.83 -13.19 -13.11
N VAL A 103 -1.50 -13.47 -14.24
CA VAL A 103 -2.13 -14.78 -14.46
C VAL A 103 -1.07 -15.89 -14.33
N PRO A 104 -1.41 -17.06 -13.77
CA PRO A 104 -0.46 -18.16 -13.65
C PRO A 104 0.01 -18.64 -15.03
N GLU A 105 1.10 -19.40 -15.08
CA GLU A 105 1.61 -19.97 -16.33
C GLU A 105 0.61 -20.93 -16.99
N LYS A 106 -0.22 -21.59 -16.18
CA LYS A 106 -1.23 -22.53 -16.64
C LYS A 106 -2.53 -22.39 -15.86
N ASN A 107 -3.66 -22.47 -16.57
CA ASN A 107 -4.96 -22.63 -15.94
C ASN A 107 -5.15 -24.08 -15.47
N ASN A 108 -5.02 -24.30 -14.15
CA ASN A 108 -5.29 -25.60 -13.52
C ASN A 108 -6.72 -25.70 -12.94
N GLY A 109 -7.59 -24.72 -13.23
CA GLY A 109 -8.98 -24.68 -12.76
C GLY A 109 -9.16 -24.44 -11.25
N SER A 110 -8.08 -24.17 -10.52
CA SER A 110 -8.14 -23.96 -9.05
C SER A 110 -8.38 -22.51 -8.64
N LEU A 111 -8.26 -21.56 -9.58
CA LEU A 111 -8.33 -20.13 -9.31
C LEU A 111 -9.51 -19.51 -10.05
N GLU A 112 -10.14 -18.53 -9.41
CA GLU A 112 -11.27 -17.78 -9.97
C GLU A 112 -10.78 -16.62 -10.83
N PHE A 113 -11.18 -16.61 -12.10
CA PHE A 113 -10.88 -15.51 -13.02
C PHE A 113 -12.13 -14.72 -13.42
N GLY A 114 -13.30 -15.35 -13.43
CA GLY A 114 -14.50 -14.79 -14.04
C GLY A 114 -14.39 -14.74 -15.56
N TRP A 115 -15.51 -14.51 -16.23
CA TRP A 115 -15.54 -14.27 -17.67
C TRP A 115 -15.12 -12.83 -17.99
N ARG A 116 -14.41 -12.65 -19.11
CA ARG A 116 -14.04 -11.35 -19.66
C ARG A 116 -14.47 -11.23 -21.12
N ALA A 117 -15.13 -10.13 -21.46
CA ALA A 117 -15.51 -9.83 -22.84
C ALA A 117 -14.29 -9.75 -23.78
N LYS A 118 -14.44 -10.30 -24.98
CA LYS A 118 -13.40 -10.28 -26.02
C LYS A 118 -13.08 -8.88 -26.53
N GLY A 119 -14.11 -8.08 -26.78
CA GLY A 119 -13.97 -6.71 -27.26
C GLY A 119 -14.00 -5.72 -26.10
N ALA A 120 -13.29 -4.61 -26.23
CA ALA A 120 -13.43 -3.47 -25.34
C ALA A 120 -14.58 -2.57 -25.78
N THR A 121 -15.11 -1.80 -24.84
CA THR A 121 -16.07 -0.72 -25.12
C THR A 121 -15.39 0.48 -25.78
N ASN A 122 -16.18 1.42 -26.31
CA ASN A 122 -15.65 2.71 -26.76
C ASN A 122 -15.32 3.63 -25.58
N SER A 123 -14.83 4.85 -25.85
CA SER A 123 -14.47 5.85 -24.82
C SER A 123 -15.62 6.24 -23.88
N SER A 124 -16.87 6.01 -24.28
CA SER A 124 -18.07 6.26 -23.46
C SER A 124 -18.55 5.02 -22.70
N GLY A 125 -17.80 3.91 -22.74
CA GLY A 125 -18.15 2.67 -22.07
C GLY A 125 -19.21 1.85 -22.79
N VAL A 126 -19.51 2.11 -24.07
CA VAL A 126 -20.57 1.41 -24.84
C VAL A 126 -19.99 0.40 -25.80
N TYR A 127 -20.61 -0.79 -25.90
CA TYR A 127 -20.25 -1.80 -26.88
C TYR A 127 -20.78 -1.49 -28.29
N THR A 128 -19.93 -1.68 -29.32
CA THR A 128 -20.36 -1.69 -30.73
C THR A 128 -21.07 -3.00 -31.08
N THR A 129 -20.56 -4.12 -30.57
CA THR A 129 -21.21 -5.43 -30.62
C THR A 129 -21.37 -5.90 -29.18
N THR A 130 -22.60 -5.95 -28.69
CA THR A 130 -22.89 -6.27 -27.30
C THR A 130 -22.62 -7.75 -27.03
N PRO A 131 -21.83 -8.09 -26.00
CA PRO A 131 -21.68 -9.47 -25.58
C PRO A 131 -22.98 -9.97 -24.94
N VAL A 132 -23.39 -11.16 -25.38
CA VAL A 132 -24.59 -11.86 -24.88
C VAL A 132 -24.15 -13.20 -24.31
N ILE A 133 -24.31 -13.37 -23.00
CA ILE A 133 -24.06 -14.62 -22.28
C ILE A 133 -25.39 -15.37 -22.18
N THR A 134 -25.40 -16.64 -22.56
CA THR A 134 -26.56 -17.52 -22.48
C THR A 134 -26.20 -18.75 -21.67
N MET A 135 -26.89 -18.94 -20.56
CA MET A 135 -26.81 -20.09 -19.67
C MET A 135 -28.10 -20.91 -19.82
N THR A 136 -27.97 -22.22 -19.97
CA THR A 136 -29.08 -23.18 -20.01
C THR A 136 -28.83 -24.29 -19.00
N PHE A 137 -29.88 -24.81 -18.38
CA PHE A 137 -29.83 -25.88 -17.38
C PHE A 137 -31.17 -26.63 -17.38
N ASP A 138 -31.27 -27.71 -16.60
CA ASP A 138 -32.53 -28.44 -16.46
C ASP A 138 -33.62 -27.54 -15.85
N GLN A 139 -34.90 -27.87 -16.09
CA GLN A 139 -35.98 -27.03 -15.57
C GLN A 139 -35.98 -27.03 -14.05
N GLU A 140 -35.80 -25.86 -13.44
CA GLU A 140 -35.68 -25.69 -12.00
C GLU A 140 -36.59 -24.56 -11.50
N LYS A 141 -37.01 -24.68 -10.23
CA LYS A 141 -37.75 -23.64 -9.53
C LYS A 141 -36.80 -22.51 -9.16
N ILE A 142 -37.11 -21.26 -9.51
CA ILE A 142 -36.27 -20.09 -9.24
C ILE A 142 -37.16 -18.89 -8.91
N ASN A 143 -36.72 -18.02 -8.00
CA ASN A 143 -37.41 -16.77 -7.65
C ASN A 143 -36.50 -15.53 -7.72
N TYR A 144 -35.18 -15.71 -7.73
CA TYR A 144 -34.23 -14.62 -7.89
C TYR A 144 -33.17 -14.96 -8.95
N ILE A 145 -32.58 -13.93 -9.55
CA ILE A 145 -31.35 -14.08 -10.34
C ILE A 145 -30.35 -13.04 -9.85
N ASP A 146 -29.23 -13.52 -9.33
CA ASP A 146 -28.14 -12.69 -8.85
C ASP A 146 -27.08 -12.55 -9.94
N ILE A 147 -26.64 -11.32 -10.17
CA ILE A 147 -25.58 -11.01 -11.13
C ILE A 147 -24.38 -10.48 -10.35
N TYR A 148 -23.23 -11.14 -10.50
CA TYR A 148 -21.97 -10.76 -9.90
C TYR A 148 -21.00 -10.30 -10.97
N THR A 149 -20.74 -9.00 -10.98
CA THR A 149 -19.78 -8.33 -11.85
C THR A 149 -18.45 -8.18 -11.11
N SER A 150 -17.35 -7.92 -11.83
CA SER A 150 -16.05 -7.72 -11.16
C SER A 150 -16.03 -6.51 -10.24
N GLU A 151 -15.41 -6.68 -9.08
CA GLU A 151 -15.23 -5.67 -8.04
C GLU A 151 -14.10 -4.69 -8.35
N TYR A 152 -13.07 -5.13 -9.09
CA TYR A 152 -11.81 -4.39 -9.21
C TYR A 152 -11.43 -3.98 -10.64
N SER A 153 -11.80 -4.73 -11.68
CA SER A 153 -11.62 -4.31 -13.09
C SER A 153 -12.73 -4.79 -14.01
N GLY A 154 -13.09 -3.98 -15.01
CA GLY A 154 -14.09 -4.40 -16.00
C GLY A 154 -15.52 -4.47 -15.46
N SER A 155 -15.84 -3.73 -14.38
CA SER A 155 -17.18 -3.70 -13.80
C SER A 155 -18.25 -3.27 -14.82
N VAL A 156 -19.41 -3.94 -14.80
CA VAL A 156 -20.51 -3.65 -15.71
C VAL A 156 -21.33 -2.47 -15.20
N LYS A 157 -21.73 -1.58 -16.12
CA LYS A 157 -22.61 -0.45 -15.83
C LYS A 157 -24.04 -0.68 -16.26
N GLU A 158 -24.25 -1.29 -17.42
CA GLU A 158 -25.60 -1.43 -17.99
C GLU A 158 -25.78 -2.78 -18.67
N TYR A 159 -26.89 -3.47 -18.37
CA TYR A 159 -27.24 -4.75 -18.99
C TYR A 159 -28.75 -4.98 -19.07
N THR A 160 -29.15 -5.94 -19.91
CA THR A 160 -30.51 -6.50 -19.97
C THR A 160 -30.44 -7.96 -19.53
N LEU A 161 -31.36 -8.36 -18.65
CA LEU A 161 -31.46 -9.71 -18.12
C LEU A 161 -32.78 -10.34 -18.54
N GLN A 162 -32.71 -11.57 -19.03
CA GLN A 162 -33.86 -12.36 -19.45
C GLN A 162 -33.76 -13.78 -18.86
N TYR A 163 -34.89 -14.40 -18.55
CA TYR A 163 -34.95 -15.83 -18.23
C TYR A 163 -35.63 -16.59 -19.35
N GLN A 164 -35.31 -17.88 -19.49
CA GLN A 164 -36.00 -18.78 -20.41
C GLN A 164 -37.06 -19.56 -19.63
N ASP A 165 -38.32 -19.42 -20.02
CA ASP A 165 -39.42 -20.19 -19.43
C ASP A 165 -39.39 -21.67 -19.83
N SER A 166 -40.22 -22.49 -19.19
CA SER A 166 -40.36 -23.92 -19.49
C SER A 166 -40.67 -24.19 -20.98
N SER A 167 -41.39 -23.29 -21.66
CA SER A 167 -41.72 -23.40 -23.08
C SER A 167 -40.55 -23.12 -24.03
N GLY A 168 -39.47 -22.47 -23.56
CA GLY A 168 -38.30 -22.11 -24.37
C GLY A 168 -38.24 -20.66 -24.81
N SER A 169 -39.18 -19.84 -24.37
CA SER A 169 -39.22 -18.43 -24.73
C SER A 169 -38.46 -17.58 -23.70
N TYR A 170 -37.76 -16.56 -24.17
CA TYR A 170 -37.08 -15.61 -23.29
C TYR A 170 -38.01 -14.49 -22.85
N GLN A 171 -38.12 -14.29 -21.54
CA GLN A 171 -38.90 -13.23 -20.91
C GLN A 171 -37.95 -12.21 -20.26
N ASN A 172 -38.28 -10.92 -20.34
CA ASN A 172 -37.49 -9.87 -19.70
C ASN A 172 -37.66 -9.91 -18.18
N VAL A 173 -36.56 -9.92 -17.45
CA VAL A 173 -36.52 -9.60 -16.01
C VAL A 173 -36.36 -8.10 -15.85
N VAL A 174 -35.34 -7.55 -16.52
CA VAL A 174 -35.07 -6.12 -16.54
C VAL A 174 -34.42 -5.74 -17.88
N THR A 175 -34.71 -4.54 -18.35
CA THR A 175 -34.14 -3.98 -19.59
C THR A 175 -33.31 -2.75 -19.26
N ASN A 176 -32.08 -2.69 -19.77
CA ASN A 176 -31.15 -1.57 -19.56
C ASN A 176 -31.00 -1.19 -18.07
N HIS A 177 -30.88 -2.19 -17.21
CA HIS A 177 -30.59 -1.98 -15.80
C HIS A 177 -29.24 -1.29 -15.64
N VAL A 178 -29.19 -0.20 -14.86
CA VAL A 178 -27.98 0.57 -14.62
C VAL A 178 -27.49 0.32 -13.19
N LEU A 179 -26.26 -0.16 -13.07
CA LEU A 179 -25.54 -0.30 -11.80
C LEU A 179 -24.81 0.99 -11.44
N SER A 180 -24.92 1.39 -10.18
CA SER A 180 -24.11 2.48 -9.61
C SER A 180 -22.63 2.10 -9.55
N LYS A 181 -21.73 3.10 -9.62
CA LYS A 181 -20.29 2.87 -9.43
C LYS A 181 -20.06 2.24 -8.05
N GLY A 182 -19.20 1.22 -7.98
CA GLY A 182 -18.92 0.46 -6.75
C GLY A 182 -19.92 -0.65 -6.43
N THR A 183 -20.99 -0.82 -7.21
CA THR A 183 -21.91 -1.97 -7.06
C THR A 183 -21.40 -3.15 -7.87
N SER A 184 -20.95 -4.22 -7.20
CA SER A 184 -20.47 -5.45 -7.84
C SER A 184 -21.54 -6.53 -7.97
N THR A 185 -22.55 -6.53 -7.10
CA THR A 185 -23.63 -7.53 -7.10
C THR A 185 -25.01 -6.88 -7.14
N TYR A 186 -25.97 -7.52 -7.82
CA TYR A 186 -27.37 -7.13 -7.78
C TYR A 186 -28.29 -8.34 -7.89
N ARG A 187 -29.29 -8.40 -7.01
CA ARG A 187 -30.33 -9.43 -6.96
C ARG A 187 -31.59 -8.97 -7.68
N HIS A 188 -31.99 -9.68 -8.72
CA HIS A 188 -33.25 -9.44 -9.42
C HIS A 188 -34.35 -10.36 -8.92
N THR A 189 -35.49 -9.79 -8.56
CA THR A 189 -36.69 -10.54 -8.18
C THR A 189 -37.49 -10.96 -9.41
N LEU A 190 -37.79 -12.24 -9.53
CA LEU A 190 -38.67 -12.76 -10.58
C LEU A 190 -40.13 -12.71 -10.14
N ASN A 191 -41.04 -12.26 -11.03
CA ASN A 191 -42.50 -12.28 -10.84
C ASN A 191 -42.97 -11.85 -9.44
N SER A 192 -42.44 -10.72 -8.94
CA SER A 192 -42.75 -10.17 -7.61
C SER A 192 -42.43 -11.11 -6.43
N GLY A 193 -41.46 -12.01 -6.60
CA GLY A 193 -40.98 -12.96 -5.58
C GLY A 193 -41.61 -14.34 -5.70
N ASN A 194 -42.52 -14.54 -6.65
CA ASN A 194 -43.12 -15.86 -6.89
C ASN A 194 -42.12 -16.80 -7.56
N THR A 195 -42.19 -18.07 -7.18
CA THR A 195 -41.41 -19.13 -7.81
C THR A 195 -41.88 -19.39 -9.24
N LEU A 196 -40.93 -19.44 -10.18
CA LEU A 196 -41.14 -19.79 -11.57
C LEU A 196 -40.31 -21.03 -11.92
N ASP A 197 -40.82 -21.84 -12.86
CA ASP A 197 -40.03 -22.88 -13.51
C ASP A 197 -39.26 -22.27 -14.69
N ILE A 198 -37.93 -22.23 -14.58
CA ILE A 198 -37.04 -21.68 -15.61
C ILE A 198 -36.00 -22.72 -16.04
N LYS A 199 -35.47 -22.58 -17.25
CA LYS A 199 -34.47 -23.51 -17.82
C LYS A 199 -33.22 -22.81 -18.39
N GLY A 200 -33.12 -21.50 -18.18
CA GLY A 200 -32.01 -20.73 -18.69
C GLY A 200 -32.08 -19.26 -18.34
N VAL A 201 -30.95 -18.59 -18.47
CA VAL A 201 -30.76 -17.17 -18.24
C VAL A 201 -29.93 -16.58 -19.38
N LYS A 202 -30.28 -15.37 -19.82
CA LYS A 202 -29.55 -14.64 -20.84
C LYS A 202 -29.27 -13.23 -20.39
N LEU A 203 -27.99 -12.86 -20.38
CA LEU A 203 -27.48 -11.55 -19.98
C LEU A 203 -26.89 -10.85 -21.21
N THR A 204 -27.42 -9.69 -21.56
CA THR A 204 -26.88 -8.83 -22.63
C THR A 204 -26.22 -7.62 -22.00
N ILE A 205 -24.93 -7.43 -22.21
CA ILE A 205 -24.17 -6.34 -21.60
C ILE A 205 -24.05 -5.18 -22.59
N HIS A 206 -24.51 -4.00 -22.17
CA HIS A 206 -24.52 -2.81 -23.02
C HIS A 206 -23.35 -1.89 -22.73
N LYS A 207 -22.98 -1.74 -21.45
CA LYS A 207 -21.94 -0.80 -21.01
C LYS A 207 -21.07 -1.28 -19.87
N THR A 208 -19.81 -0.88 -19.87
CA THR A 208 -18.87 -0.95 -18.75
C THR A 208 -18.89 0.34 -17.92
N GLN A 209 -18.44 0.29 -16.66
CA GLN A 209 -18.33 1.48 -15.82
C GLN A 209 -17.33 2.49 -16.37
N ASN A 210 -16.19 1.99 -16.85
CA ASN A 210 -15.13 2.77 -17.47
C ASN A 210 -15.18 2.65 -19.00
N GLY A 211 -14.83 3.72 -19.71
CA GLY A 211 -14.69 3.70 -21.17
C GLY A 211 -13.38 3.04 -21.62
N ALA A 212 -13.39 2.41 -22.80
CA ALA A 212 -12.27 1.64 -23.34
C ALA A 212 -11.83 0.52 -22.37
N ASP A 213 -12.80 -0.25 -21.90
CA ASP A 213 -12.61 -1.35 -20.94
C ASP A 213 -13.38 -2.60 -21.38
N CYS A 214 -13.01 -3.76 -20.85
CA CYS A 214 -13.68 -5.04 -21.14
C CYS A 214 -14.57 -5.44 -19.96
N ALA A 215 -15.81 -5.86 -20.25
CA ALA A 215 -16.75 -6.28 -19.21
C ALA A 215 -16.32 -7.59 -18.58
N ARG A 216 -16.46 -7.69 -17.25
CA ARG A 216 -16.20 -8.90 -16.49
C ARG A 216 -17.39 -9.30 -15.62
N ILE A 217 -17.72 -10.59 -15.68
CA ILE A 217 -18.77 -11.24 -14.91
C ILE A 217 -18.14 -12.41 -14.17
N HIS A 218 -18.26 -12.42 -12.85
CA HIS A 218 -17.83 -13.56 -12.05
C HIS A 218 -18.87 -14.65 -12.08
N GLU A 219 -20.13 -14.31 -11.83
CA GLU A 219 -21.17 -15.34 -11.68
C GLU A 219 -22.54 -14.81 -12.10
N ILE A 220 -23.32 -15.67 -12.72
CA ILE A 220 -24.77 -15.51 -12.91
C ILE A 220 -25.42 -16.64 -12.11
N SER A 221 -26.14 -16.29 -11.04
CA SER A 221 -26.72 -17.29 -10.14
C SER A 221 -28.24 -17.23 -10.16
N PRO A 222 -28.91 -18.16 -10.86
CA PRO A 222 -30.33 -18.41 -10.68
C PRO A 222 -30.55 -19.00 -9.28
N VAL A 223 -31.36 -18.34 -8.46
CA VAL A 223 -31.54 -18.68 -7.05
C VAL A 223 -32.97 -19.09 -6.74
N TYR A 224 -33.12 -20.21 -6.01
CA TYR A 224 -34.35 -20.57 -5.32
C TYR A 224 -34.17 -20.40 -3.82
N GLU A 225 -34.77 -19.34 -3.28
CA GLU A 225 -34.72 -19.03 -1.85
C GLU A 225 -36.10 -19.10 -1.22
N THR A 226 -36.24 -19.70 -0.04
CA THR A 226 -37.48 -19.59 0.74
C THR A 226 -37.21 -19.24 2.19
N ASP A 227 -38.09 -18.44 2.77
CA ASP A 227 -38.14 -18.25 4.22
C ASP A 227 -38.70 -19.53 4.87
N ILE A 228 -37.93 -20.13 5.77
CA ILE A 228 -38.30 -21.36 6.50
C ILE A 228 -38.48 -21.11 8.00
N SER A 229 -38.65 -19.85 8.39
CA SER A 229 -38.69 -19.45 9.80
C SER A 229 -39.83 -20.09 10.58
N ASP A 230 -40.95 -20.36 9.91
CA ASP A 230 -42.13 -21.04 10.47
C ASP A 230 -41.89 -22.53 10.75
N LYS A 231 -40.88 -23.14 10.12
CA LYS A 231 -40.51 -24.54 10.29
C LYS A 231 -39.44 -24.75 11.36
N ILE A 232 -38.92 -23.69 11.99
CA ILE A 232 -37.88 -23.80 13.01
C ILE A 232 -38.49 -24.29 14.33
N VAL A 233 -38.04 -25.44 14.81
CA VAL A 233 -38.33 -25.92 16.18
C VAL A 233 -37.29 -25.40 17.15
N ASN A 234 -36.01 -25.47 16.75
CA ASN A 234 -34.89 -25.01 17.55
C ASN A 234 -33.73 -24.59 16.64
N CYS A 235 -32.91 -23.65 17.10
CA CYS A 235 -31.68 -23.29 16.42
C CYS A 235 -30.61 -22.85 17.42
N SER A 236 -29.34 -23.07 17.09
CA SER A 236 -28.20 -22.68 17.90
C SER A 236 -27.05 -22.23 17.01
N ILE A 237 -26.38 -21.16 17.42
CA ILE A 237 -25.24 -20.58 16.71
C ILE A 237 -24.05 -20.59 17.67
N PHE A 238 -22.93 -21.14 17.22
CA PHE A 238 -21.67 -21.16 17.97
C PHE A 238 -20.60 -20.42 17.17
N LYS A 239 -20.11 -19.30 17.73
CA LYS A 239 -19.07 -18.48 17.10
C LYS A 239 -17.76 -18.56 17.88
N ASN A 240 -16.69 -18.91 17.19
CA ASN A 240 -15.34 -18.88 17.72
C ASN A 240 -14.69 -17.54 17.36
N ARG A 241 -14.28 -16.77 18.38
CA ARG A 241 -13.57 -15.50 18.15
C ARG A 241 -12.07 -15.70 17.94
N GLU A 242 -11.46 -16.60 18.72
CA GLU A 242 -10.01 -16.82 18.74
C GLU A 242 -9.71 -18.29 19.04
N ILE A 243 -8.65 -18.82 18.42
CA ILE A 243 -8.12 -20.17 18.66
C ILE A 243 -6.66 -20.02 19.06
N HIS A 244 -6.37 -20.26 20.33
CA HIS A 244 -5.01 -20.16 20.88
C HIS A 244 -4.31 -21.52 21.00
N ASP A 245 -5.01 -22.61 20.72
CA ASP A 245 -4.53 -23.98 20.94
C ASP A 245 -3.97 -24.60 19.65
N THR A 246 -2.98 -23.93 19.06
CA THR A 246 -2.26 -24.45 17.89
C THR A 246 -0.76 -24.52 18.17
N THR A 247 -0.11 -25.56 17.67
CA THR A 247 1.34 -25.76 17.82
C THR A 247 2.19 -24.77 17.01
N LEU A 248 1.54 -23.95 16.17
CA LEU A 248 2.17 -22.94 15.33
C LEU A 248 1.83 -21.53 15.85
N PRO A 249 2.79 -20.60 15.89
CA PRO A 249 2.58 -19.23 16.36
C PRO A 249 1.71 -18.37 15.42
N LEU A 250 1.10 -18.98 14.40
CA LEU A 250 0.28 -18.33 13.36
C LEU A 250 -1.23 -18.52 13.57
N GLY A 251 -1.65 -19.24 14.62
CA GLY A 251 -3.07 -19.51 14.92
C GLY A 251 -3.67 -20.65 14.11
N GLY A 252 -4.95 -20.94 14.36
CA GLY A 252 -5.73 -21.99 13.68
C GLY A 252 -6.96 -21.44 12.97
N ILE A 253 -7.49 -22.21 12.02
CA ILE A 253 -8.78 -21.95 11.38
C ILE A 253 -9.83 -22.82 12.09
N ALA A 254 -10.94 -22.23 12.54
CA ALA A 254 -12.15 -22.99 12.87
C ALA A 254 -13.35 -22.32 12.24
N ALA A 255 -14.25 -23.17 11.75
CA ALA A 255 -15.55 -22.75 11.28
C ALA A 255 -16.49 -22.46 12.42
N ASN A 256 -17.25 -21.37 12.28
CA ASN A 256 -18.41 -21.14 13.13
C ASN A 256 -19.47 -22.17 12.77
N GLU A 257 -20.19 -22.65 13.78
CA GLU A 257 -21.18 -23.70 13.63
C GLU A 257 -22.59 -23.14 13.80
N PHE A 258 -23.51 -23.67 13.00
CA PHE A 258 -24.93 -23.40 13.12
C PHE A 258 -25.67 -24.72 13.09
N SER A 259 -26.53 -24.98 14.09
CA SER A 259 -27.38 -26.17 14.11
C SER A 259 -28.83 -25.76 14.18
N ILE A 260 -29.66 -26.36 13.33
CA ILE A 260 -31.10 -26.09 13.23
C ILE A 260 -31.86 -27.40 13.29
N GLN A 261 -32.99 -27.38 14.00
CA GLN A 261 -33.97 -28.46 14.03
C GLN A 261 -35.25 -27.95 13.38
N LEU A 262 -35.68 -28.65 12.34
CA LEU A 262 -36.85 -28.31 11.53
C LEU A 262 -38.02 -29.24 11.85
N ASP A 263 -39.23 -28.69 11.88
CA ASP A 263 -40.46 -29.46 11.93
C ASP A 263 -40.69 -30.15 10.58
N ASN A 264 -40.84 -31.46 10.63
CA ASN A 264 -41.10 -32.31 9.47
C ASN A 264 -42.38 -33.16 9.66
N SER A 265 -43.31 -32.68 10.50
CA SER A 265 -44.63 -33.32 10.72
C SER A 265 -45.47 -33.41 9.44
N ASP A 266 -45.25 -32.50 8.48
CA ASP A 266 -45.90 -32.48 7.15
C ASP A 266 -45.13 -33.26 6.08
N HIS A 267 -43.99 -33.87 6.44
CA HIS A 267 -43.04 -34.55 5.56
C HIS A 267 -42.36 -33.64 4.50
N SER A 268 -42.35 -32.32 4.67
CA SER A 268 -41.75 -31.35 3.73
C SER A 268 -40.23 -31.50 3.56
N PHE A 269 -39.52 -31.97 4.59
CA PHE A 269 -38.06 -32.18 4.60
C PHE A 269 -37.66 -33.66 4.51
N THR A 270 -38.53 -34.48 3.90
CA THR A 270 -38.23 -35.90 3.72
C THR A 270 -37.31 -36.10 2.51
N VAL A 271 -36.09 -36.63 2.72
CA VAL A 271 -35.11 -36.88 1.65
C VAL A 271 -35.71 -37.78 0.57
N ASN A 272 -35.48 -37.43 -0.70
CA ASN A 272 -35.99 -38.14 -1.88
C ASN A 272 -37.53 -38.21 -1.96
N ASN A 273 -38.21 -37.31 -1.24
CA ASN A 273 -39.64 -37.11 -1.40
C ASN A 273 -39.90 -35.94 -2.35
N ASN A 274 -40.84 -36.09 -3.27
CA ASN A 274 -41.26 -35.02 -4.19
C ASN A 274 -42.13 -33.94 -3.51
N LYS A 275 -42.21 -33.94 -2.17
CA LYS A 275 -42.96 -32.93 -1.41
C LYS A 275 -42.05 -31.77 -1.03
N VAL A 276 -42.46 -30.59 -1.46
CA VAL A 276 -41.95 -29.24 -1.14
C VAL A 276 -40.42 -29.09 -1.20
N TYR A 277 -39.67 -29.54 -0.18
CA TYR A 277 -38.21 -29.35 -0.08
C TYR A 277 -37.39 -30.63 -0.21
N GLY A 278 -38.02 -31.82 -0.16
CA GLY A 278 -37.32 -33.11 -0.10
C GLY A 278 -36.35 -33.41 -1.25
N GLY A 279 -36.61 -32.87 -2.44
CA GLY A 279 -35.72 -32.96 -3.61
C GLY A 279 -34.56 -31.95 -3.63
N PHE A 280 -34.60 -30.94 -2.76
CA PHE A 280 -33.56 -29.90 -2.65
C PHE A 280 -32.63 -30.11 -1.45
N ILE A 281 -32.89 -31.14 -0.63
CA ILE A 281 -32.02 -31.49 0.48
C ILE A 281 -30.72 -32.05 -0.08
N ASN A 282 -29.66 -31.26 0.02
CA ASN A 282 -28.31 -31.64 -0.36
C ASN A 282 -27.29 -31.01 0.58
N LYS A 283 -26.05 -31.45 0.48
CA LYS A 283 -24.91 -30.75 1.08
C LYS A 283 -24.75 -29.36 0.44
N ASP A 284 -24.20 -28.42 1.21
CA ASP A 284 -23.86 -27.07 0.80
C ASP A 284 -25.06 -26.17 0.43
N VAL A 285 -26.28 -26.55 0.85
CA VAL A 285 -27.43 -25.63 0.88
C VAL A 285 -27.10 -24.46 1.81
N LYS A 286 -27.26 -23.24 1.29
CA LYS A 286 -26.88 -22.01 1.99
C LYS A 286 -28.03 -21.48 2.83
N PHE A 287 -27.75 -21.18 4.09
CA PHE A 287 -28.68 -20.59 5.05
C PHE A 287 -28.21 -19.20 5.46
N THR A 288 -29.08 -18.20 5.34
CA THR A 288 -28.85 -16.88 5.91
C THR A 288 -29.64 -16.77 7.20
N VAL A 289 -28.94 -16.58 8.32
CA VAL A 289 -29.52 -16.63 9.67
C VAL A 289 -29.53 -15.24 10.25
N SER A 290 -30.70 -14.77 10.67
CA SER A 290 -30.87 -13.50 11.38
C SER A 290 -31.66 -13.71 12.68
N MET A 291 -31.36 -12.92 13.70
CA MET A 291 -32.06 -12.99 14.98
C MET A 291 -32.85 -11.71 15.21
N GLY A 292 -34.16 -11.85 15.42
CA GLY A 292 -35.08 -10.75 15.63
C GLY A 292 -35.08 -10.30 17.09
N TRP A 293 -34.82 -9.02 17.31
CA TRP A 293 -34.98 -8.33 18.58
C TRP A 293 -36.26 -7.50 18.54
N ARG A 294 -37.18 -7.74 19.48
CA ARG A 294 -38.41 -6.95 19.56
C ARG A 294 -38.08 -5.53 19.99
N THR A 295 -38.46 -4.55 19.17
CA THR A 295 -38.12 -3.12 19.39
C THR A 295 -39.31 -2.26 19.83
N SER A 296 -40.52 -2.83 19.88
CA SER A 296 -41.72 -2.10 20.28
C SER A 296 -42.71 -2.95 21.07
N GLU A 297 -43.71 -2.29 21.67
CA GLU A 297 -44.83 -2.95 22.33
C GLU A 297 -45.70 -3.76 21.36
N ASN A 298 -45.59 -3.56 20.04
CA ASN A 298 -46.24 -4.43 19.06
C ASN A 298 -45.54 -5.81 19.04
N PRO A 299 -46.25 -6.93 19.25
CA PRO A 299 -45.66 -8.27 19.26
C PRO A 299 -45.02 -8.69 17.94
N ASP A 300 -45.37 -8.05 16.82
CA ASP A 300 -44.92 -8.46 15.48
C ASP A 300 -43.75 -7.64 14.93
N VAL A 301 -43.27 -6.64 15.67
CA VAL A 301 -42.22 -5.73 15.20
C VAL A 301 -40.86 -6.14 15.76
N PHE A 302 -40.04 -6.72 14.88
CA PHE A 302 -38.68 -7.17 15.17
C PHE A 302 -37.67 -6.43 14.29
N GLU A 303 -36.56 -6.05 14.90
CA GLU A 303 -35.35 -5.67 14.21
C GLU A 303 -34.45 -6.90 14.06
N TYR A 304 -34.14 -7.28 12.83
CA TYR A 304 -33.35 -8.49 12.55
C TYR A 304 -31.88 -8.15 12.41
N ILE A 305 -31.06 -8.79 13.24
CA ILE A 305 -29.60 -8.70 13.17
C ILE A 305 -29.08 -9.91 12.42
N ASN A 306 -28.36 -9.69 11.31
CA ASN A 306 -27.73 -10.77 10.56
C ASN A 306 -26.67 -11.46 11.43
N CYS A 307 -26.83 -12.76 11.63
CA CYS A 307 -25.95 -13.58 12.44
C CYS A 307 -24.95 -14.40 11.60
N GLY A 308 -25.01 -14.30 10.27
CA GLY A 308 -24.07 -14.92 9.35
C GLY A 308 -24.74 -15.84 8.33
N THR A 309 -23.91 -16.33 7.41
CA THR A 309 -24.29 -17.29 6.37
C THR A 309 -23.58 -18.61 6.65
N TYR A 310 -24.32 -19.71 6.58
CA TYR A 310 -23.84 -21.05 6.89
C TYR A 310 -24.25 -22.02 5.78
N TRP A 311 -23.43 -23.02 5.53
CA TRP A 311 -23.66 -24.06 4.51
C TRP A 311 -23.93 -25.40 5.18
N ALA A 312 -24.94 -26.12 4.70
CA ALA A 312 -25.32 -27.42 5.20
C ALA A 312 -24.18 -28.44 5.05
N ASP A 313 -23.86 -29.13 6.12
CA ASP A 313 -22.86 -30.20 6.13
C ASP A 313 -23.54 -31.57 6.21
N GLU A 314 -24.40 -31.73 7.20
CA GLU A 314 -25.09 -32.97 7.49
C GLU A 314 -26.57 -32.71 7.71
N TRP A 315 -27.39 -33.56 7.09
CA TRP A 315 -28.83 -33.63 7.32
C TRP A 315 -29.15 -34.96 8.01
N LYS A 316 -29.85 -34.89 9.14
CA LYS A 316 -30.23 -36.06 9.92
C LYS A 316 -31.72 -36.05 10.19
N GLN A 317 -32.41 -37.09 9.71
CA GLN A 317 -33.80 -37.30 10.08
C GLN A 317 -33.89 -37.92 11.47
N ALA A 318 -34.68 -37.31 12.34
CA ALA A 318 -34.93 -37.81 13.68
C ALA A 318 -36.29 -38.53 13.75
N SER A 319 -36.43 -39.46 14.70
CA SER A 319 -37.62 -40.32 14.83
C SER A 319 -38.88 -39.58 15.30
N ASN A 320 -38.74 -38.36 15.77
CA ASN A 320 -39.79 -37.48 16.30
C ASN A 320 -40.38 -36.54 15.24
N MET A 321 -40.33 -36.90 13.95
CA MET A 321 -40.78 -36.04 12.84
C MET A 321 -40.07 -34.69 12.78
N THR A 322 -38.78 -34.65 13.15
CA THR A 322 -37.92 -33.48 12.95
C THR A 322 -36.72 -33.80 12.07
N VAL A 323 -36.12 -32.78 11.48
CA VAL A 323 -34.88 -32.88 10.73
C VAL A 323 -33.85 -31.97 11.36
N ASP A 324 -32.73 -32.54 11.78
CA ASP A 324 -31.58 -31.79 12.29
C ASP A 324 -30.63 -31.49 11.12
N VAL A 325 -30.19 -30.25 11.01
CA VAL A 325 -29.19 -29.82 10.04
C VAL A 325 -28.02 -29.20 10.80
N ARG A 326 -26.83 -29.69 10.49
CA ARG A 326 -25.57 -29.09 10.95
C ARG A 326 -24.96 -28.32 9.82
N CYS A 327 -24.60 -27.07 10.10
CA CYS A 327 -24.06 -26.14 9.13
C CYS A 327 -22.76 -25.52 9.65
N ARG A 328 -21.87 -25.15 8.74
CA ARG A 328 -20.62 -24.44 9.04
C ARG A 328 -20.50 -23.21 8.13
N ASP A 329 -19.81 -22.17 8.57
CA ASP A 329 -19.58 -20.97 7.74
C ASP A 329 -18.56 -21.22 6.62
N PHE A 330 -18.25 -20.17 5.85
CA PHE A 330 -17.39 -20.25 4.65
C PHE A 330 -15.99 -20.78 4.98
N THR A 331 -15.49 -20.56 6.20
CA THR A 331 -14.14 -21.00 6.59
C THR A 331 -14.02 -22.53 6.64
N ARG A 332 -15.14 -23.25 6.63
CA ARG A 332 -15.17 -24.69 6.34
C ARG A 332 -14.44 -25.02 5.05
N PHE A 333 -14.73 -24.29 3.96
CA PHE A 333 -14.12 -24.59 2.66
C PHE A 333 -12.60 -24.41 2.69
N MET A 334 -12.09 -23.55 3.58
CA MET A 334 -10.65 -23.44 3.83
C MET A 334 -10.08 -24.61 4.63
N THR A 335 -10.86 -25.18 5.56
CA THR A 335 -10.45 -26.35 6.36
C THR A 335 -10.47 -27.64 5.54
N ASP A 336 -11.49 -27.79 4.69
CA ASP A 336 -11.71 -28.99 3.89
C ASP A 336 -10.77 -29.02 2.65
N ALA A 337 -10.21 -27.88 2.23
CA ALA A 337 -9.36 -27.77 1.03
C ALA A 337 -7.86 -27.95 1.34
N ALA A 338 -7.25 -29.00 0.79
CA ALA A 338 -5.80 -29.19 0.85
C ALA A 338 -5.07 -28.11 0.02
N ILE A 339 -4.08 -27.43 0.61
CA ILE A 339 -3.22 -26.46 -0.11
C ILE A 339 -2.28 -27.24 -1.03
N ASP A 340 -2.36 -26.98 -2.33
CA ASP A 340 -1.53 -27.65 -3.33
C ASP A 340 -0.31 -26.77 -3.63
N GLY A 341 0.87 -27.23 -3.22
CA GLY A 341 2.11 -26.46 -3.28
C GLY A 341 2.23 -25.41 -2.17
N GLY A 342 3.13 -25.64 -1.21
CA GLY A 342 3.53 -24.58 -0.26
C GLY A 342 4.28 -23.46 -1.00
N PHE A 343 4.18 -22.23 -0.50
CA PHE A 343 4.94 -21.10 -1.02
C PHE A 343 5.86 -20.51 0.05
N ILE A 344 6.98 -19.93 -0.37
CA ILE A 344 7.91 -19.21 0.49
C ILE A 344 7.85 -17.75 0.08
N VAL A 345 7.58 -16.86 1.05
CA VAL A 345 7.64 -15.41 0.82
C VAL A 345 8.75 -14.83 1.67
N GLU A 346 9.63 -14.06 1.04
CA GLU A 346 10.66 -13.29 1.72
C GLU A 346 10.24 -11.82 1.81
N ASN A 347 10.65 -11.14 2.88
CA ASN A 347 10.36 -9.70 3.10
C ASN A 347 8.86 -9.32 3.06
N SER A 348 7.97 -10.24 3.43
CA SER A 348 6.52 -10.01 3.50
C SER A 348 6.02 -10.04 4.94
N ASP A 349 4.98 -9.27 5.24
CA ASP A 349 4.30 -9.34 6.52
C ASP A 349 3.38 -10.57 6.59
N ALA A 350 3.07 -11.01 7.81
CA ALA A 350 2.21 -12.17 8.03
C ALA A 350 0.81 -11.98 7.41
N GLY A 351 0.28 -10.75 7.41
CA GLY A 351 -1.01 -10.44 6.80
C GLY A 351 -1.00 -10.65 5.28
N SER A 352 0.02 -10.14 4.59
CA SER A 352 0.23 -10.36 3.16
C SER A 352 0.41 -11.84 2.81
N ALA A 353 1.18 -12.58 3.61
CA ALA A 353 1.35 -14.02 3.41
C ALA A 353 0.04 -14.79 3.62
N LEU A 354 -0.71 -14.47 4.68
CA LEU A 354 -2.03 -15.05 4.92
C LEU A 354 -3.02 -14.68 3.81
N ARG A 355 -2.96 -13.45 3.29
CA ARG A 355 -3.78 -13.03 2.13
C ARG A 355 -3.53 -13.92 0.92
N MET A 356 -2.26 -14.19 0.60
CA MET A 356 -1.92 -15.10 -0.50
C MET A 356 -2.45 -16.51 -0.25
N LEU A 357 -2.36 -17.00 0.99
CA LEU A 357 -2.86 -18.33 1.37
C LEU A 357 -4.37 -18.45 1.20
N VAL A 358 -5.14 -17.49 1.70
CA VAL A 358 -6.61 -17.52 1.58
C VAL A 358 -7.07 -17.27 0.14
N ALA A 359 -6.34 -16.44 -0.62
CA ALA A 359 -6.64 -16.17 -2.02
C ALA A 359 -6.42 -17.40 -2.93
N GLN A 360 -5.49 -18.31 -2.57
CA GLN A 360 -5.35 -19.61 -3.27
C GLN A 360 -6.59 -20.51 -3.13
N LYS A 361 -7.45 -20.24 -2.14
CA LYS A 361 -8.72 -20.96 -1.92
C LYS A 361 -9.94 -20.16 -2.36
N ASN A 362 -9.71 -19.15 -3.20
CA ASN A 362 -10.72 -18.22 -3.68
C ASN A 362 -11.53 -17.56 -2.55
N PHE A 363 -10.90 -17.32 -1.40
CA PHE A 363 -11.51 -16.51 -0.36
C PHE A 363 -11.70 -15.08 -0.89
N PRO A 364 -12.90 -14.48 -0.76
CA PRO A 364 -13.16 -13.15 -1.31
C PRO A 364 -12.18 -12.11 -0.75
N ARG A 365 -11.54 -11.34 -1.64
CA ARG A 365 -10.54 -10.34 -1.24
C ARG A 365 -11.13 -9.28 -0.32
N ALA A 366 -12.36 -8.86 -0.59
CA ALA A 366 -13.06 -7.83 0.17
C ALA A 366 -13.39 -8.23 1.62
N ASP A 367 -13.45 -9.53 1.91
CA ASP A 367 -13.74 -10.05 3.25
C ASP A 367 -12.46 -10.26 4.08
N PHE A 368 -11.30 -10.12 3.45
CA PHE A 368 -10.01 -10.16 4.12
C PHE A 368 -9.62 -8.76 4.62
N GLN A 369 -9.39 -8.64 5.92
CA GLN A 369 -8.86 -7.43 6.54
C GLN A 369 -7.56 -7.75 7.26
N SER A 370 -6.53 -6.94 7.01
CA SER A 370 -5.25 -7.02 7.70
C SER A 370 -4.87 -5.63 8.20
N LEU A 371 -4.20 -5.59 9.35
CA LEU A 371 -3.59 -4.37 9.87
C LEU A 371 -2.25 -4.18 9.17
N TYR A 372 -2.23 -3.36 8.14
CA TYR A 372 -1.00 -2.98 7.47
C TYR A 372 -0.30 -1.84 8.21
N PRO A 373 1.04 -1.84 8.28
CA PRO A 373 1.77 -0.63 8.57
C PRO A 373 1.39 0.44 7.53
N TYR A 374 1.23 1.70 7.96
CA TYR A 374 0.78 2.81 7.10
C TYR A 374 1.52 2.88 5.76
N ARG A 375 2.84 2.62 5.75
CA ARG A 375 3.66 2.55 4.53
C ARG A 375 3.08 1.60 3.46
N THR A 376 2.59 0.45 3.88
CA THR A 376 2.04 -0.56 2.97
C THR A 376 0.64 -0.15 2.55
N ALA A 377 -0.18 0.38 3.46
CA ALA A 377 -1.53 0.87 3.15
C ALA A 377 -1.50 1.95 2.05
N VAL A 378 -0.66 2.98 2.21
CA VAL A 378 -0.49 4.07 1.23
C VAL A 378 -0.08 3.58 -0.16
N ARG A 379 0.64 2.44 -0.24
CA ARG A 379 0.99 1.80 -1.50
C ARG A 379 -0.20 1.08 -2.13
N GLU A 380 -1.05 0.43 -1.32
CA GLU A 380 -2.27 -0.21 -1.80
C GLU A 380 -3.30 0.83 -2.28
N ASP A 381 -3.32 2.01 -1.68
CA ASP A 381 -4.19 3.13 -2.05
C ASP A 381 -3.69 3.90 -3.30
N GLY A 382 -2.55 3.50 -3.88
CA GLY A 382 -2.06 4.06 -5.15
C GLY A 382 -1.44 5.46 -5.06
N ALA A 383 -0.87 5.83 -3.90
CA ALA A 383 -0.31 7.17 -3.71
C ALA A 383 0.83 7.51 -4.70
N VAL A 384 0.80 8.73 -5.24
CA VAL A 384 1.79 9.24 -6.21
C VAL A 384 3.12 9.63 -5.53
N ALA A 385 3.08 10.02 -4.26
CA ALA A 385 4.28 10.34 -3.47
C ALA A 385 4.05 10.00 -1.99
N HIS A 386 5.10 9.53 -1.30
CA HIS A 386 5.03 9.25 0.13
C HIS A 386 6.32 9.70 0.82
N TYR A 387 6.21 10.82 1.52
CA TYR A 387 7.29 11.39 2.31
C TYR A 387 7.29 10.83 3.72
N ARG A 388 8.43 10.28 4.13
CA ARG A 388 8.60 9.76 5.47
C ARG A 388 9.57 10.66 6.23
N PHE A 389 9.10 11.27 7.32
CA PHE A 389 9.91 12.07 8.23
C PHE A 389 10.59 11.23 9.32
N SER A 390 10.88 9.95 9.04
CA SER A 390 11.61 9.09 9.96
C SER A 390 12.93 8.70 9.34
N GLU A 391 14.01 9.03 10.02
CA GLU A 391 15.35 8.70 9.58
C GLU A 391 15.64 7.21 9.77
N GLY A 392 16.18 6.56 8.73
CA GLY A 392 16.65 5.18 8.76
C GLY A 392 18.00 5.02 9.46
N THR A 393 18.11 5.35 10.75
CA THR A 393 19.26 4.95 11.56
C THR A 393 18.90 3.75 12.44
N LYS A 394 19.76 2.74 12.46
CA LYS A 394 19.57 1.53 13.24
C LYS A 394 20.41 1.61 14.50
N GLU A 395 19.73 1.41 15.64
CA GLU A 395 20.26 0.92 16.93
C GLU A 395 21.59 1.53 17.38
N SER A 396 21.54 2.64 18.14
CA SER A 396 22.26 2.81 19.43
C SER A 396 22.47 4.26 19.87
N ALA A 397 21.93 5.27 19.17
CA ALA A 397 21.86 6.60 19.75
C ALA A 397 20.95 6.56 20.99
N ALA A 398 21.56 6.69 22.17
CA ALA A 398 20.83 6.83 23.42
C ALA A 398 19.76 7.91 23.25
N ALA A 399 18.54 7.61 23.69
CA ALA A 399 17.44 8.55 23.62
C ALA A 399 17.84 9.87 24.32
N GLY A 400 18.06 10.93 23.54
CA GLY A 400 17.93 12.29 24.04
C GLY A 400 19.14 13.23 24.11
N THR A 401 20.23 13.11 23.32
CA THR A 401 21.28 14.16 23.38
C THR A 401 21.73 14.83 22.09
N ASP A 402 21.69 14.19 20.92
CA ASP A 402 22.24 14.83 19.70
C ASP A 402 21.13 15.09 18.66
N THR A 403 20.36 16.14 18.90
CA THR A 403 19.49 16.76 17.88
C THR A 403 20.33 17.25 16.71
N ILE A 404 19.97 16.88 15.49
CA ILE A 404 20.61 17.40 14.26
C ILE A 404 19.73 18.51 13.69
N THR A 405 20.36 19.63 13.35
CA THR A 405 19.75 20.69 12.56
C THR A 405 20.35 20.61 11.15
N PRO A 406 19.55 20.38 10.08
CA PRO A 406 20.04 20.44 8.71
C PRO A 406 20.62 21.83 8.46
N SER A 407 21.92 21.88 8.16
CA SER A 407 22.63 23.11 7.84
C SER A 407 23.09 23.14 6.38
N SER A 408 23.21 24.35 5.83
CA SER A 408 23.86 24.57 4.54
C SER A 408 25.34 24.20 4.62
N GLY A 409 25.79 23.30 3.76
CA GLY A 409 27.17 22.81 3.79
C GLY A 409 27.26 21.28 3.71
N LEU A 410 28.47 20.78 3.89
CA LEU A 410 28.78 19.37 4.05
C LEU A 410 29.23 19.12 5.49
N LEU A 411 28.88 17.96 6.04
CA LEU A 411 29.37 17.53 7.33
C LEU A 411 30.86 17.18 7.18
N ALA A 412 31.72 17.82 7.97
CA ALA A 412 33.16 17.59 7.95
C ALA A 412 33.61 16.87 9.22
N ARG A 413 34.32 15.75 9.06
CA ARG A 413 34.86 14.95 10.15
C ARG A 413 36.37 14.84 9.98
N TRP A 414 37.14 15.15 11.04
CA TRP A 414 38.60 15.21 11.01
C TRP A 414 39.21 14.26 12.04
N TRP A 415 40.27 13.58 11.62
CA TRP A 415 41.07 12.70 12.48
C TRP A 415 42.54 13.09 12.37
N ALA A 416 43.11 13.58 13.48
CA ALA A 416 44.55 13.74 13.60
C ALA A 416 45.20 12.37 13.84
N LEU A 417 46.23 12.06 13.07
CA LEU A 417 47.05 10.87 13.29
C LEU A 417 48.10 11.20 14.37
N GLN A 418 47.73 11.07 15.64
CA GLN A 418 48.69 11.23 16.74
C GLN A 418 49.68 10.07 16.78
N GLU A 419 50.98 10.41 16.81
CA GLU A 419 52.12 9.50 16.95
C GLU A 419 52.17 8.32 15.98
N VAL A 420 51.91 8.58 14.69
CA VAL A 420 52.47 7.70 13.66
C VAL A 420 53.94 8.07 13.52
N SER A 421 54.80 7.46 14.35
CA SER A 421 56.26 7.63 14.24
C SER A 421 56.65 7.51 12.76
N ALA A 422 57.48 8.42 12.28
CA ALA A 422 57.68 8.73 10.86
C ALA A 422 58.08 7.55 9.93
N HIS A 423 58.14 6.31 10.42
CA HIS A 423 58.54 5.06 9.75
C HIS A 423 57.64 3.85 10.12
N THR A 424 56.33 3.99 10.25
CA THR A 424 55.45 2.81 10.36
C THR A 424 55.08 2.25 8.98
N ALA A 425 54.94 0.92 8.90
CA ALA A 425 54.48 0.21 7.71
C ALA A 425 53.14 0.76 7.19
N ASP A 426 52.29 1.29 8.07
CA ASP A 426 50.98 1.87 7.74
C ASP A 426 51.10 3.13 6.85
N LEU A 427 52.16 3.95 7.03
CA LEU A 427 52.42 5.13 6.20
C LEU A 427 53.03 4.73 4.84
N GLN A 428 53.81 3.65 4.79
CA GLN A 428 54.31 3.05 3.54
C GLN A 428 53.22 2.25 2.79
N GLU A 429 52.24 1.67 3.49
CA GLU A 429 51.09 0.97 2.91
C GLU A 429 50.05 1.96 2.38
N ALA A 430 49.83 3.11 3.05
CA ALA A 430 48.99 4.18 2.52
C ALA A 430 49.60 4.89 1.30
N GLN A 431 50.94 4.87 1.16
CA GLN A 431 51.68 5.48 0.04
C GLN A 431 51.85 4.56 -1.19
N ASN A 432 51.60 3.24 -1.08
CA ASN A 432 51.79 2.28 -2.18
C ASN A 432 50.46 1.75 -2.75
N PRO A 433 50.02 2.23 -3.93
CA PRO A 433 48.76 1.80 -4.54
C PRO A 433 48.78 0.38 -5.17
N ASP A 434 49.95 -0.21 -5.41
CA ASP A 434 50.08 -1.42 -6.27
C ASP A 434 50.00 -2.78 -5.54
N THR A 435 50.04 -2.84 -4.21
CA THR A 435 49.93 -4.11 -3.45
C THR A 435 48.49 -4.53 -3.13
N LEU A 436 47.49 -3.76 -3.56
CA LEU A 436 46.07 -4.00 -3.24
C LEU A 436 45.24 -4.64 -4.35
N VAL A 437 45.85 -4.99 -5.48
CA VAL A 437 45.19 -5.80 -6.51
C VAL A 437 45.55 -7.25 -6.24
N PHE A 438 44.53 -8.09 -6.05
CA PHE A 438 44.60 -9.54 -5.78
C PHE A 438 44.71 -9.97 -4.32
N GLN A 439 43.58 -9.95 -3.60
CA GLN A 439 42.90 -11.17 -3.10
C GLN A 439 41.79 -10.81 -2.09
N SER A 440 40.54 -10.84 -2.52
CA SER A 440 39.51 -11.65 -1.85
C SER A 440 38.26 -11.71 -2.73
N GLN A 441 37.77 -12.92 -2.95
CA GLN A 441 36.44 -13.17 -3.48
C GLN A 441 35.44 -12.83 -2.38
N ILE A 442 34.75 -11.70 -2.48
CA ILE A 442 33.43 -11.38 -1.89
C ILE A 442 33.04 -10.02 -2.48
N SER A 443 31.75 -9.83 -2.77
CA SER A 443 31.07 -8.59 -3.15
C SER A 443 31.16 -7.44 -2.10
N ALA A 444 32.31 -7.28 -1.46
CA ALA A 444 32.63 -6.37 -0.34
C ALA A 444 33.71 -5.32 -0.72
N LEU A 445 33.77 -4.91 -1.99
CA LEU A 445 34.59 -3.77 -2.42
C LEU A 445 34.03 -2.39 -2.00
N ALA A 446 33.03 -2.36 -1.11
CA ALA A 446 32.63 -1.17 -0.37
C ALA A 446 33.44 -0.96 0.93
N GLY A 447 34.32 -1.89 1.31
CA GLY A 447 34.95 -1.92 2.64
C GLY A 447 36.47 -2.11 2.63
N ARG A 448 37.21 -1.27 1.90
CA ARG A 448 38.58 -0.96 2.31
C ARG A 448 38.74 0.55 2.43
N GLU A 449 38.44 1.02 3.64
CA GLU A 449 38.99 2.25 4.17
C GLU A 449 40.51 2.22 4.11
N LEU A 450 41.10 3.40 3.98
CA LEU A 450 42.52 3.62 4.21
C LEU A 450 42.91 3.44 5.70
N ILE A 451 41.97 3.10 6.60
CA ILE A 451 42.15 3.14 8.07
C ILE A 451 41.49 1.92 8.74
N ASP A 452 42.19 1.28 9.68
CA ASP A 452 41.63 0.34 10.66
C ASP A 452 41.12 1.13 11.88
N TYR A 453 39.81 1.35 11.99
CA TYR A 453 39.20 2.12 13.08
C TYR A 453 39.34 1.50 14.48
N ASN A 454 39.85 0.27 14.60
CA ASN A 454 40.10 -0.34 15.90
C ASN A 454 41.27 0.29 16.68
N LYS A 455 42.06 1.16 16.02
CA LYS A 455 43.12 1.95 16.67
C LYS A 455 42.68 3.42 16.76
N SER A 456 41.93 3.73 17.82
CA SER A 456 41.31 5.03 18.14
C SER A 456 42.11 6.26 17.66
N PRO A 457 41.69 6.94 16.58
CA PRO A 457 42.07 8.33 16.39
C PRO A 457 41.21 9.21 17.30
N THR A 458 41.85 10.03 18.14
CA THR A 458 41.16 10.98 19.01
C THR A 458 40.49 12.05 18.14
N LEU A 459 39.16 12.01 18.03
CA LEU A 459 38.33 12.98 17.33
C LEU A 459 38.64 14.39 17.85
N THR A 460 39.26 15.23 17.01
CA THR A 460 39.82 16.52 17.47
C THR A 460 38.81 17.66 17.33
N GLU A 461 37.96 17.64 16.29
CA GLU A 461 36.87 18.62 16.09
C GLU A 461 35.70 18.00 15.28
N ASN A 462 34.48 18.10 15.80
CA ASN A 462 33.25 18.12 15.00
C ASN A 462 32.91 19.60 14.78
N SER A 463 33.11 20.14 13.58
CA SER A 463 32.62 21.48 13.28
C SER A 463 31.41 21.40 12.34
N LEU A 464 30.23 21.75 12.87
CA LEU A 464 29.07 22.14 12.05
C LEU A 464 29.38 23.40 11.23
N ASP A 465 30.34 24.20 11.70
CA ASP A 465 30.85 25.38 11.03
C ASP A 465 32.14 25.05 10.27
N ASN A 466 31.99 24.83 8.97
CA ASN A 466 33.10 24.83 8.05
C ASN A 466 33.75 26.23 8.09
N PRO A 467 35.03 26.41 8.50
CA PRO A 467 35.68 27.71 8.46
C PRO A 467 36.08 28.03 7.01
N SER A 468 35.14 27.94 6.07
CA SER A 468 35.33 28.48 4.73
C SER A 468 35.31 30.00 4.90
N THR A 469 36.44 30.63 4.62
CA THR A 469 36.55 32.10 4.58
C THR A 469 35.79 32.72 3.40
N SER A 470 35.05 31.91 2.60
CA SER A 470 34.59 32.26 1.25
C SER A 470 33.14 31.85 0.90
N GLY A 471 32.36 31.25 1.81
CA GLY A 471 30.99 30.80 1.50
C GLY A 471 30.91 29.53 0.64
N ASN A 472 32.04 28.84 0.49
CA ASN A 472 32.19 27.63 -0.30
C ASN A 472 31.91 26.38 0.56
N ALA A 473 31.26 25.36 -0.01
CA ALA A 473 30.98 24.11 0.67
C ALA A 473 32.25 23.36 1.04
N LEU A 474 33.33 23.55 0.26
CA LEU A 474 34.64 22.99 0.54
C LEU A 474 35.76 23.80 -0.12
N ASP A 475 36.51 24.53 0.70
CA ASP A 475 37.61 25.42 0.28
C ASP A 475 38.55 25.67 1.48
N PHE A 476 39.48 24.75 1.71
CA PHE A 476 40.45 24.81 2.80
C PHE A 476 41.77 25.43 2.31
N GLY A 477 41.78 26.74 2.14
CA GLY A 477 43.02 27.46 1.88
C GLY A 477 43.87 27.53 3.15
N ASN A 478 45.05 26.91 3.14
CA ASN A 478 46.10 27.15 4.14
C ASN A 478 45.71 26.77 5.58
N ARG A 479 45.01 25.63 5.75
CA ARG A 479 44.58 25.16 7.08
C ARG A 479 45.80 24.71 7.89
N SER A 480 46.16 25.52 8.89
CA SER A 480 47.07 25.12 9.98
C SER A 480 46.22 24.71 11.17
N VAL A 481 45.77 23.44 11.20
CA VAL A 481 45.23 22.87 12.45
C VAL A 481 46.39 22.87 13.45
N GLY A 482 46.18 23.41 14.65
CA GLY A 482 47.23 23.92 15.53
C GLY A 482 48.50 23.04 15.64
N GLY A 483 49.67 23.68 15.49
CA GLY A 483 50.97 23.11 15.80
C GLY A 483 51.54 22.18 14.72
N GLN A 484 52.64 22.61 14.10
CA GLN A 484 53.47 21.88 13.14
C GLN A 484 53.72 20.39 13.53
N ALA A 485 53.13 19.42 12.80
CA ALA A 485 53.69 18.10 12.44
C ALA A 485 52.64 17.02 12.05
N ASP A 486 51.34 17.25 12.24
CA ASP A 486 50.40 16.13 12.24
C ASP A 486 49.76 15.84 10.87
N TYR A 487 49.88 14.58 10.43
CA TYR A 487 49.12 14.00 9.32
C TYR A 487 47.64 13.87 9.75
N TYR A 488 46.70 14.11 8.84
CA TYR A 488 45.28 13.98 9.17
C TYR A 488 44.45 13.42 8.02
N HIS A 489 43.34 12.80 8.40
CA HIS A 489 42.30 12.34 7.48
C HIS A 489 41.03 13.16 7.69
N ALA A 490 40.28 13.35 6.62
CA ALA A 490 39.02 14.06 6.63
C ALA A 490 37.98 13.32 5.77
N VAL A 491 36.74 13.30 6.24
CA VAL A 491 35.58 12.83 5.47
C VAL A 491 34.56 13.95 5.45
N PHE A 492 34.06 14.23 4.26
CA PHE A 492 33.03 15.21 3.97
C PHE A 492 31.84 14.50 3.36
N ASP A 493 30.66 14.60 3.97
CA ASP A 493 29.44 13.95 3.46
C ASP A 493 28.20 14.84 3.56
N GLY A 494 27.23 14.55 2.70
CA GLY A 494 25.97 15.30 2.60
C GLY A 494 25.33 15.13 1.23
N PHE A 495 24.62 16.17 0.78
CA PHE A 495 23.92 16.20 -0.50
C PHE A 495 24.28 17.46 -1.27
N PHE A 496 24.56 17.32 -2.57
CA PHE A 496 24.69 18.40 -3.53
C PHE A 496 23.33 18.69 -4.17
N ILE A 497 22.92 19.97 -4.18
CA ILE A 497 21.67 20.45 -4.78
C ILE A 497 22.03 21.22 -6.06
N PRO A 498 21.79 20.66 -7.25
CA PRO A 498 22.13 21.31 -8.51
C PRO A 498 21.34 22.62 -8.68
N PRO A 499 21.98 23.77 -8.95
CA PRO A 499 21.27 25.04 -9.14
C PRO A 499 20.52 25.13 -10.47
N SER A 500 20.90 24.33 -11.47
CA SER A 500 20.21 24.25 -12.77
C SER A 500 20.29 22.85 -13.37
N THR A 501 19.36 22.52 -14.26
CA THR A 501 19.37 21.23 -14.97
C THR A 501 20.42 21.24 -16.08
N GLY A 502 21.29 20.24 -16.13
CA GLY A 502 22.31 20.15 -17.18
C GLY A 502 23.40 19.12 -16.91
N ASN A 503 24.43 19.13 -17.75
CA ASN A 503 25.62 18.28 -17.61
C ASN A 503 26.62 18.90 -16.64
N TYR A 504 26.95 18.20 -15.57
CA TYR A 504 27.90 18.60 -14.54
C TYR A 504 29.24 17.88 -14.70
N LYS A 505 30.33 18.61 -14.44
CA LYS A 505 31.64 18.04 -14.13
C LYS A 505 32.11 18.57 -12.79
N PHE A 506 32.86 17.76 -12.05
CA PHE A 506 33.45 18.18 -10.79
C PHE A 506 34.96 18.25 -10.93
N LYS A 507 35.58 19.16 -10.18
CA LYS A 507 37.02 19.33 -10.10
C LYS A 507 37.41 19.45 -8.64
N VAL A 508 38.38 18.64 -8.21
CA VAL A 508 38.97 18.74 -6.89
C VAL A 508 40.38 19.25 -7.03
N THR A 509 40.72 20.32 -6.32
CA THR A 509 42.09 20.78 -6.17
C THR A 509 42.59 20.30 -4.81
N VAL A 510 43.72 19.62 -4.80
CA VAL A 510 44.38 19.19 -3.56
C VAL A 510 45.86 19.57 -3.61
N ALA A 511 46.42 20.01 -2.49
CA ALA A 511 47.86 20.12 -2.32
C ALA A 511 48.29 19.23 -1.15
N ASN A 512 49.47 18.61 -1.26
CA ASN A 512 50.15 18.03 -0.11
C ASN A 512 49.37 16.89 0.58
N GLY A 513 48.69 16.06 -0.23
CA GLY A 513 47.76 15.04 0.23
C GLY A 513 47.09 14.27 -0.91
N GLY A 514 46.01 13.56 -0.59
CA GLY A 514 45.20 12.86 -1.58
C GLY A 514 43.72 12.86 -1.24
N PHE A 515 42.88 12.46 -2.20
CA PHE A 515 41.43 12.46 -2.03
C PHE A 515 40.73 11.33 -2.81
N ARG A 516 39.48 11.05 -2.42
CA ARG A 516 38.49 10.24 -3.13
C ARG A 516 37.15 10.97 -3.13
N LEU A 517 36.58 11.24 -4.29
CA LEU A 517 35.25 11.85 -4.42
C LEU A 517 34.24 10.83 -4.94
N TYR A 518 33.08 10.78 -4.29
CA TYR A 518 31.91 10.00 -4.64
C TYR A 518 30.72 10.93 -4.85
N ILE A 519 30.08 10.85 -6.02
CA ILE A 519 28.87 11.61 -6.34
C ILE A 519 27.85 10.64 -6.92
N GLY A 520 26.71 10.53 -6.24
CA GLY A 520 25.69 9.55 -6.56
C GLY A 520 26.07 8.13 -6.13
N GLY A 521 25.05 7.32 -5.90
CA GLY A 521 25.18 5.87 -5.91
C GLY A 521 25.66 5.19 -4.64
N ALA A 522 25.98 3.92 -4.84
CA ALA A 522 26.19 2.92 -3.81
C ALA A 522 27.41 3.14 -2.89
N SER A 523 28.20 4.17 -3.14
CA SER A 523 29.48 4.40 -2.47
C SER A 523 29.51 5.70 -1.66
N SER A 524 28.49 6.56 -1.77
CA SER A 524 28.24 7.69 -0.87
C SER A 524 27.40 7.28 0.35
N LYS A 525 27.51 6.02 0.78
CA LYS A 525 26.50 5.28 1.58
C LYS A 525 26.67 5.28 3.09
N ALA A 526 27.86 5.62 3.57
CA ALA A 526 28.21 5.44 4.97
C ALA A 526 27.92 6.72 5.75
N VAL A 527 27.00 6.62 6.72
CA VAL A 527 26.69 7.66 7.68
C VAL A 527 27.35 7.30 9.00
N TYR A 528 28.07 8.25 9.58
CA TYR A 528 28.72 8.09 10.87
C TYR A 528 27.71 8.15 12.01
N ASP A 529 27.77 7.16 12.88
CA ASP A 529 26.99 7.10 14.10
C ASP A 529 27.87 7.50 15.28
N ALA A 530 27.60 8.69 15.82
CA ALA A 530 28.31 9.23 16.98
C ALA A 530 28.12 8.38 18.25
N GLY A 531 27.04 7.60 18.35
CA GLY A 531 26.78 6.71 19.49
C GLY A 531 27.61 5.43 19.49
N SER A 532 28.00 4.93 18.31
CA SER A 532 28.82 3.73 18.16
C SER A 532 30.27 4.02 17.76
N GLY A 533 30.60 5.26 17.37
CA GLY A 533 31.92 5.62 16.85
C GLY A 533 32.25 4.91 15.55
N SER A 534 31.24 4.45 14.78
CA SER A 534 31.42 3.66 13.57
C SER A 534 30.58 4.15 12.40
N GLU A 535 30.98 3.81 11.17
CA GLU A 535 30.20 4.07 9.96
C GLU A 535 29.24 2.93 9.65
N SER A 536 27.97 3.25 9.40
CA SER A 536 26.94 2.26 9.04
C SER A 536 26.40 2.49 7.63
N LEU A 537 26.18 1.40 6.89
CA LEU A 537 25.60 1.44 5.54
C LEU A 537 24.10 1.73 5.60
N ARG A 538 23.66 2.79 4.92
CA ARG A 538 22.24 3.11 4.73
C ARG A 538 21.67 2.34 3.53
N LYS A 539 20.77 1.38 3.82
CA LYS A 539 20.13 0.47 2.83
C LYS A 539 19.18 1.17 1.85
N ASP A 540 18.69 2.35 2.19
CA ASP A 540 17.77 3.19 1.43
C ASP A 540 18.43 4.00 0.30
N LEU A 541 19.77 4.09 0.32
CA LEU A 541 20.63 4.71 -0.71
C LEU A 541 21.12 3.71 -1.78
N GLU A 542 20.63 2.46 -1.78
CA GLU A 542 21.13 1.38 -2.64
C GLU A 542 20.85 1.54 -4.15
N THR A 543 19.97 2.46 -4.56
CA THR A 543 19.44 2.48 -5.93
C THR A 543 20.05 3.49 -6.90
N HIS A 544 20.85 4.47 -6.46
CA HIS A 544 21.46 5.40 -7.43
C HIS A 544 22.57 4.69 -8.25
N LYS A 545 22.51 4.81 -9.58
CA LYS A 545 23.53 4.23 -10.49
C LYS A 545 24.32 5.36 -11.13
N GLY A 546 25.26 5.89 -10.36
CA GLY A 546 26.25 6.84 -10.88
C GLY A 546 27.53 6.64 -10.10
N HIS A 547 28.57 6.12 -10.76
CA HIS A 547 29.89 6.02 -10.17
C HIS A 547 30.80 7.03 -10.86
N ILE A 548 30.96 8.20 -10.25
CA ILE A 548 32.13 9.04 -10.53
C ILE A 548 33.06 8.89 -9.34
N ARG A 549 34.17 8.16 -9.57
CA ARG A 549 35.29 8.06 -8.66
C ARG A 549 36.43 8.91 -9.22
N LEU A 550 36.94 9.82 -8.40
CA LEU A 550 38.20 10.52 -8.65
C LEU A 550 39.12 10.23 -7.48
N ASP A 551 40.29 9.65 -7.75
CA ASP A 551 41.29 9.36 -6.72
C ASP A 551 42.72 9.64 -7.19
N LYS A 552 43.48 10.37 -6.38
CA LYS A 552 44.88 10.77 -6.65
C LYS A 552 45.66 11.18 -5.36
N LEU A 553 47.00 11.14 -5.41
CA LEU A 553 47.96 11.40 -4.30
C LEU A 553 49.10 12.34 -4.74
N PHE A 554 49.47 13.36 -3.94
CA PHE A 554 50.47 14.39 -4.32
C PHE A 554 51.34 14.98 -3.20
N ASP A 555 52.48 15.53 -3.65
CA ASP A 555 53.45 16.38 -2.95
C ASP A 555 53.36 17.89 -3.33
N SER A 556 52.42 18.26 -4.21
CA SER A 556 52.27 19.61 -4.77
C SER A 556 50.81 19.91 -5.19
N SER A 557 50.45 21.19 -5.35
CA SER A 557 49.07 21.62 -5.67
C SER A 557 48.67 21.24 -7.11
N ALA A 558 47.64 20.40 -7.25
CA ALA A 558 47.12 19.95 -8.53
C ALA A 558 45.59 19.81 -8.53
N SER A 559 44.97 20.07 -9.70
CA SER A 559 43.52 19.95 -9.89
C SER A 559 43.15 18.76 -10.79
N TYR A 560 42.10 18.03 -10.41
CA TYR A 560 41.61 16.84 -11.10
C TYR A 560 40.14 16.96 -11.43
N THR A 561 39.79 16.70 -12.69
CA THR A 561 38.44 16.81 -13.22
C THR A 561 37.85 15.42 -13.48
N THR A 562 36.55 15.27 -13.25
CA THR A 562 35.80 14.04 -13.55
C THR A 562 35.92 13.68 -15.03
N PRO A 563 36.20 12.40 -15.38
CA PRO A 563 36.42 11.99 -16.78
C PRO A 563 35.15 12.09 -17.65
N GLY A 564 33.97 12.02 -17.05
CA GLY A 564 32.67 12.14 -17.72
C GLY A 564 31.82 13.32 -17.24
N ASN A 565 30.77 13.62 -18.01
CA ASN A 565 29.67 14.49 -17.60
C ASN A 565 28.63 13.67 -16.82
N MET A 566 28.01 14.28 -15.81
CA MET A 566 26.85 13.74 -15.11
C MET A 566 25.65 14.63 -15.36
N TYR A 567 24.56 14.10 -15.91
CA TYR A 567 23.35 14.90 -16.11
C TYR A 567 22.58 15.00 -14.78
N LEU A 568 22.42 16.21 -14.25
CA LEU A 568 21.73 16.46 -12.99
C LEU A 568 20.55 17.43 -13.20
N TYR A 569 19.50 17.26 -12.40
CA TYR A 569 18.30 18.09 -12.43
C TYR A 569 18.32 19.16 -11.34
N ALA A 570 17.88 20.37 -11.69
CA ALA A 570 17.81 21.49 -10.75
C ALA A 570 17.00 21.11 -9.49
N GLY A 571 17.53 21.44 -8.31
CA GLY A 571 16.84 21.25 -7.03
C GLY A 571 16.75 19.81 -6.53
N ARG A 572 17.25 18.81 -7.27
CA ARG A 572 17.24 17.42 -6.80
C ARG A 572 18.49 17.09 -6.00
N PRO A 573 18.38 16.74 -4.70
CA PRO A 573 19.56 16.44 -3.91
C PRO A 573 20.23 15.14 -4.34
N VAL A 574 21.54 15.22 -4.59
CA VAL A 574 22.40 14.10 -4.99
C VAL A 574 23.39 13.83 -3.85
N PRO A 575 23.50 12.59 -3.34
CA PRO A 575 24.44 12.32 -2.26
C PRO A 575 25.88 12.52 -2.74
N VAL A 576 26.68 13.18 -1.91
CA VAL A 576 28.09 13.46 -2.14
C VAL A 576 28.91 13.04 -0.93
N ARG A 577 30.03 12.37 -1.17
CA ARG A 577 31.01 12.04 -0.13
C ARG A 577 32.42 12.27 -0.67
N MET A 578 33.27 12.91 0.11
CA MET A 578 34.69 13.04 -0.20
C MET A 578 35.54 12.60 0.99
N GLU A 579 36.52 11.77 0.71
CA GLU A 579 37.53 11.36 1.69
C GLU A 579 38.83 12.04 1.28
N ALA A 580 39.52 12.68 2.20
CA ALA A 580 40.79 13.36 1.94
C ALA A 580 41.79 13.03 3.04
N PHE A 581 43.08 13.08 2.71
CA PHE A 581 44.15 12.94 3.69
C PHE A 581 45.29 13.89 3.38
N HIS A 582 45.99 14.31 4.42
CA HIS A 582 47.16 15.17 4.37
C HIS A 582 48.43 14.36 4.60
N ALA A 583 49.43 14.62 3.77
CA ALA A 583 50.69 13.88 3.78
C ALA A 583 51.88 14.73 4.26
N SER A 584 51.95 16.03 3.96
CA SER A 584 53.08 16.86 4.41
C SER A 584 52.90 18.32 4.02
N GLY A 585 53.36 19.31 4.80
CA GLY A 585 53.35 20.72 4.38
C GLY A 585 51.97 21.39 4.43
N THR A 586 51.73 22.45 3.65
CA THR A 586 50.45 23.17 3.65
C THR A 586 49.38 22.42 2.86
N PHE A 587 48.34 21.94 3.53
CA PHE A 587 47.19 21.32 2.86
C PHE A 587 46.29 22.38 2.21
N ASP A 588 45.86 22.07 1.00
CA ASP A 588 44.84 22.80 0.27
C ASP A 588 43.82 21.80 -0.25
N LEU A 589 42.53 22.08 -0.13
CA LEU A 589 41.48 21.21 -0.62
C LEU A 589 40.26 22.04 -1.04
N LYS A 590 39.91 21.95 -2.33
CA LYS A 590 38.82 22.72 -2.94
C LYS A 590 37.94 21.86 -3.83
N LEU A 591 36.62 21.93 -3.66
CA LEU A 591 35.65 21.31 -4.55
C LEU A 591 35.01 22.35 -5.48
N GLU A 592 35.09 22.10 -6.78
CA GLU A 592 34.58 22.97 -7.83
C GLU A 592 33.69 22.17 -8.78
N ARG A 593 32.73 22.84 -9.41
CA ARG A 593 31.81 22.27 -10.39
C ARG A 593 31.77 23.08 -11.68
N ASN A 594 31.35 22.45 -12.76
CA ASN A 594 31.12 23.02 -14.07
C ASN A 594 29.72 22.64 -14.56
N ILE A 595 29.02 23.54 -15.26
CA ILE A 595 27.71 23.26 -15.86
C ILE A 595 27.78 23.52 -17.36
N GLY A 596 27.40 22.54 -18.18
CA GLY A 596 27.15 22.70 -19.61
C GLY A 596 28.34 23.19 -20.44
N GLY A 597 29.58 23.09 -19.94
CA GLY A 597 30.80 23.54 -20.60
C GLY A 597 31.32 24.93 -20.20
N GLY A 598 30.83 25.53 -19.11
CA GLY A 598 31.28 26.83 -18.60
C GLY A 598 32.71 26.83 -18.00
N SER A 599 33.00 27.77 -17.10
CA SER A 599 34.20 27.71 -16.23
C SER A 599 33.93 26.87 -14.97
N TYR A 600 34.98 26.38 -14.31
CA TYR A 600 34.83 25.80 -12.98
C TYR A 600 34.59 26.90 -11.95
N SER A 601 33.58 26.69 -11.11
CA SER A 601 33.26 27.55 -9.96
C SER A 601 33.24 26.70 -8.70
N ALA A 602 33.57 27.27 -7.55
CA ALA A 602 33.46 26.56 -6.27
C ALA A 602 32.02 26.07 -6.03
N VAL A 603 31.90 24.86 -5.46
CA VAL A 603 30.61 24.41 -4.91
C VAL A 603 30.35 25.24 -3.66
N THR A 604 29.21 25.93 -3.60
CA THR A 604 28.90 26.84 -2.49
C THR A 604 28.13 26.13 -1.39
N GLY A 605 28.17 26.67 -0.16
CA GLY A 605 27.39 26.13 0.96
C GLY A 605 25.89 26.08 0.65
N SER A 606 25.37 27.03 -0.15
CA SER A 606 23.98 27.06 -0.61
C SER A 606 23.61 25.98 -1.63
N GLU A 607 24.60 25.30 -2.19
CA GLU A 607 24.43 24.17 -3.12
C GLU A 607 24.61 22.82 -2.41
N THR A 608 24.71 22.83 -1.08
CA THR A 608 24.93 21.62 -0.29
C THR A 608 24.08 21.62 0.97
N THR A 609 23.61 20.46 1.38
CA THR A 609 22.92 20.26 2.66
C THR A 609 23.44 19.01 3.33
N THR A 610 23.42 19.01 4.66
CA THR A 610 23.84 17.87 5.48
C THR A 610 22.81 16.72 5.45
N GLU A 611 21.51 17.02 5.34
CA GLU A 611 20.44 15.99 5.31
C GLU A 611 19.23 16.41 4.44
N VAL A 612 18.40 15.44 4.03
CA VAL A 612 17.21 15.60 3.18
C VAL A 612 16.04 14.72 3.65
N ALA A 613 14.81 15.09 3.29
CA ALA A 613 13.59 14.31 3.52
C ALA A 613 13.39 13.26 2.42
N PHE A 614 13.32 11.98 2.79
CA PHE A 614 13.23 10.88 1.82
C PHE A 614 11.80 10.59 1.35
N ASP A 615 11.68 10.28 0.06
CA ASP A 615 10.48 9.71 -0.56
C ASP A 615 10.66 8.19 -0.71
N VAL A 616 9.60 7.43 -0.40
CA VAL A 616 9.62 5.96 -0.33
C VAL A 616 8.85 5.30 -1.48
N ILE A 617 7.99 6.03 -2.20
CA ILE A 617 7.03 5.43 -3.16
C ILE A 617 7.11 6.04 -4.58
N GLY A 618 7.83 7.14 -4.80
CA GLY A 618 7.91 7.81 -6.12
C GLY A 618 8.91 7.26 -7.15
N ALA A 619 8.84 5.98 -7.53
CA ALA A 619 9.61 5.46 -8.68
C ALA A 619 8.92 5.74 -10.04
N ARG A 620 9.73 6.07 -11.05
CA ARG A 620 9.34 6.50 -12.41
C ARG A 620 8.79 5.33 -13.20
N ASP A 621 7.85 5.62 -14.09
CA ASP A 621 7.65 4.85 -15.32
C ASP A 621 8.72 5.31 -16.32
N ASP A 622 9.72 4.48 -16.62
CA ASP A 622 10.84 4.82 -17.50
C ASP A 622 10.77 4.01 -18.80
N TYR A 623 9.77 4.29 -19.63
CA TYR A 623 9.76 3.82 -21.02
C TYR A 623 10.46 4.83 -21.93
N VAL A 624 11.75 5.07 -21.71
CA VAL A 624 12.62 5.73 -22.69
C VAL A 624 13.92 4.93 -22.82
N SER A 625 13.99 4.15 -23.88
CA SER A 625 14.99 3.09 -24.19
C SER A 625 16.45 3.55 -24.36
N THR A 626 16.86 4.72 -23.85
CA THR A 626 18.17 5.31 -24.17
C THR A 626 18.96 5.92 -23.01
N ASN A 627 18.45 5.95 -21.78
CA ASN A 627 19.16 6.55 -20.65
C ASN A 627 19.37 5.56 -19.49
N ASP A 628 20.62 5.30 -19.12
CA ASP A 628 21.05 4.40 -18.03
C ASP A 628 20.67 4.86 -16.60
N PHE A 629 19.78 5.85 -16.47
CA PHE A 629 19.47 6.55 -15.21
C PHE A 629 18.11 6.13 -14.60
N SER A 630 17.54 5.01 -15.03
CA SER A 630 16.25 4.48 -14.58
C SER A 630 16.20 4.08 -13.10
N SER A 631 17.24 4.36 -12.32
CA SER A 631 17.31 4.10 -10.88
C SER A 631 17.59 5.34 -10.04
N ASP A 632 17.67 6.54 -10.65
CA ASP A 632 17.88 7.84 -9.99
C ASP A 632 16.57 8.48 -9.48
N ILE A 633 15.56 7.67 -9.14
CA ILE A 633 14.17 8.14 -9.09
C ILE A 633 13.58 8.15 -7.68
N LYS A 634 13.91 9.19 -6.91
CA LYS A 634 13.14 9.54 -5.71
C LYS A 634 13.00 11.06 -5.62
N ASN A 635 11.80 11.54 -5.28
CA ASN A 635 11.51 12.98 -5.17
C ASN A 635 11.93 13.54 -3.80
N HIS A 636 13.16 13.28 -3.35
CA HIS A 636 13.62 13.71 -2.03
C HIS A 636 13.38 15.22 -1.80
N GLY A 637 12.75 15.57 -0.68
CA GLY A 637 12.56 16.95 -0.25
C GLY A 637 13.81 17.48 0.46
N PHE A 638 14.09 18.77 0.41
CA PHE A 638 15.15 19.39 1.23
C PHE A 638 14.54 20.24 2.34
N TYR A 639 15.19 20.20 3.51
CA TYR A 639 14.80 21.01 4.66
C TYR A 639 15.24 22.46 4.46
N SER A 640 14.38 23.40 4.87
CA SER A 640 14.65 24.82 4.96
C SER A 640 14.33 25.31 6.37
N GLY A 641 15.01 26.36 6.83
CA GLY A 641 14.96 26.79 8.22
C GLY A 641 15.90 25.96 9.11
N ASP A 642 15.56 25.81 10.37
CA ASP A 642 16.34 25.08 11.39
C ASP A 642 15.54 23.91 12.01
N PRO A 643 14.93 23.02 11.20
CA PRO A 643 14.13 21.92 11.74
C PRO A 643 15.01 20.97 12.54
N VAL A 644 14.46 20.45 13.63
CA VAL A 644 15.19 19.57 14.54
C VAL A 644 14.85 18.11 14.24
N LEU A 645 15.85 17.40 13.75
CA LEU A 645 15.81 15.97 13.45
C LEU A 645 15.96 15.11 14.71
N ARG A 646 15.69 13.80 14.58
CA ARG A 646 15.90 12.77 15.63
C ARG A 646 15.12 12.94 16.92
N LYS A 647 13.89 13.46 16.87
CA LYS A 647 13.07 13.64 18.07
C LYS A 647 12.41 12.32 18.51
N PRO A 648 12.54 11.91 19.79
CA PRO A 648 11.78 10.79 20.33
C PRO A 648 10.31 11.19 20.52
N GLY A 649 9.35 10.35 20.11
CA GLY A 649 7.91 10.55 20.35
C GLY A 649 7.01 10.73 19.12
N GLY A 650 7.44 10.31 17.93
CA GLY A 650 6.56 10.27 16.74
C GLY A 650 5.33 9.36 16.92
N LEU A 651 4.35 9.47 16.02
CA LEU A 651 3.08 8.70 16.00
C LEU A 651 3.21 7.16 15.95
N ALA A 652 4.42 6.62 16.00
CA ALA A 652 4.66 5.18 15.90
C ALA A 652 4.97 4.59 17.28
N SER A 653 4.39 3.42 17.56
CA SER A 653 4.68 2.61 18.74
C SER A 653 6.11 2.03 18.74
N ASP A 654 6.82 2.11 17.62
CA ASP A 654 8.19 1.62 17.50
C ASP A 654 9.19 2.64 18.05
N ARG A 655 9.94 2.24 19.09
CA ARG A 655 11.05 3.02 19.68
C ARG A 655 12.13 3.42 18.66
N LYS A 656 12.13 2.81 17.48
CA LYS A 656 13.09 3.02 16.38
C LYS A 656 12.66 4.10 15.38
N ASN A 657 11.46 4.67 15.54
CA ASN A 657 10.95 5.73 14.67
C ASN A 657 11.12 7.11 15.33
N TYR A 658 12.18 7.81 14.94
CA TYR A 658 12.34 9.23 15.27
C TYR A 658 11.50 10.11 14.36
N SER A 659 11.09 11.27 14.85
CA SER A 659 10.35 12.28 14.10
C SER A 659 11.17 13.54 13.86
N VAL A 660 10.75 14.34 12.88
CA VAL A 660 11.23 15.71 12.67
C VAL A 660 10.34 16.69 13.42
N GLN A 661 10.94 17.63 14.14
CA GLN A 661 10.27 18.76 14.76
C GLN A 661 10.58 20.03 13.97
N PHE A 662 9.55 20.66 13.43
CA PHE A 662 9.64 22.01 12.87
C PHE A 662 9.36 23.03 13.99
N ASP A 663 10.16 24.10 14.06
CA ASP A 663 9.91 25.20 15.00
C ASP A 663 8.57 25.88 14.65
N HIS A 664 7.82 26.21 15.70
CA HIS A 664 6.51 26.85 15.64
C HIS A 664 6.54 28.29 16.17
N THR A 665 7.73 28.83 16.46
CA THR A 665 7.92 30.18 16.98
C THR A 665 7.74 31.21 15.87
N SER A 666 7.05 32.32 16.16
CA SER A 666 6.85 33.42 15.21
C SER A 666 8.19 33.94 14.67
N GLY A 667 8.43 33.78 13.37
CA GLY A 667 9.68 34.17 12.70
C GLY A 667 10.56 33.00 12.25
N SER A 668 10.26 31.77 12.69
CA SER A 668 10.86 30.55 12.11
C SER A 668 10.33 30.31 10.69
N ASN A 669 11.17 29.70 9.83
CA ASN A 669 10.82 29.38 8.45
C ASN A 669 11.20 27.93 8.14
N ASP A 670 10.70 27.05 9.01
CA ASP A 670 10.96 25.62 9.00
C ASP A 670 9.97 24.92 8.05
N TYR A 671 10.46 24.44 6.91
CA TYR A 671 9.64 23.74 5.92
C TYR A 671 10.47 22.74 5.10
N VAL A 672 9.77 21.91 4.32
CA VAL A 672 10.39 20.98 3.37
C VAL A 672 9.95 21.34 1.97
N THR A 673 10.91 21.70 1.13
CA THR A 673 10.66 21.90 -0.30
C THR A 673 10.79 20.58 -1.04
N ILE A 674 9.72 20.21 -1.73
CA ILE A 674 9.72 19.08 -2.65
C ILE A 674 10.14 19.61 -4.04
N PRO A 675 11.21 19.07 -4.65
CA PRO A 675 11.62 19.44 -5.99
C PRO A 675 10.48 19.17 -6.97
N TYR A 676 10.18 20.14 -7.83
CA TYR A 676 9.18 19.94 -8.87
C TYR A 676 9.67 18.91 -9.88
N ASP A 677 8.82 17.92 -10.15
CA ASP A 677 9.00 16.93 -11.22
C ASP A 677 7.69 16.73 -11.99
N LEU A 678 7.82 16.35 -13.27
CA LEU A 678 6.67 16.04 -14.12
C LEU A 678 5.84 14.86 -13.61
N SER A 679 6.44 13.90 -12.87
CA SER A 679 5.68 12.79 -12.25
C SER A 679 4.75 13.24 -11.12
N ILE A 680 5.01 14.40 -10.51
CA ILE A 680 4.16 15.01 -9.50
C ILE A 680 3.41 16.24 -10.03
N ASP A 681 3.54 16.55 -11.32
CA ASP A 681 2.79 17.63 -11.94
C ASP A 681 1.35 17.19 -12.21
N MET A 682 0.50 17.53 -11.25
CA MET A 682 -0.93 17.22 -11.25
C MET A 682 -1.73 18.05 -12.27
N THR A 683 -1.11 19.01 -12.94
CA THR A 683 -1.78 20.01 -13.79
C THR A 683 -1.38 19.98 -15.26
N ASN A 684 -0.27 19.34 -15.60
CA ASN A 684 0.29 19.37 -16.97
C ASN A 684 0.55 17.98 -17.55
N ASN A 685 -0.12 16.94 -17.05
CA ASN A 685 0.02 15.59 -17.57
C ASN A 685 -1.15 15.26 -18.51
N THR A 686 -0.84 14.94 -19.77
CA THR A 686 -1.83 14.48 -20.78
C THR A 686 -2.05 12.97 -20.78
N SER A 687 -1.37 12.24 -19.88
CA SER A 687 -1.54 10.82 -19.69
C SER A 687 -2.95 10.50 -19.20
N SER A 688 -3.57 9.47 -19.79
CA SER A 688 -4.84 8.91 -19.32
C SER A 688 -4.81 8.39 -17.88
N ASN A 689 -3.62 8.29 -17.27
CA ASN A 689 -3.43 7.88 -15.88
C ASN A 689 -3.55 9.04 -14.87
N TYR A 690 -3.74 10.29 -15.33
CA TYR A 690 -3.87 11.47 -14.48
C TYR A 690 -5.24 12.13 -14.70
N THR A 691 -6.08 12.12 -13.67
CA THR A 691 -7.45 12.68 -13.69
C THR A 691 -7.48 14.18 -13.38
N GLY A 692 -6.36 14.75 -12.96
CA GLY A 692 -6.29 16.13 -12.44
C GLY A 692 -6.88 16.30 -11.04
N GLU A 693 -7.36 15.22 -10.44
CA GLU A 693 -7.90 15.18 -9.07
C GLU A 693 -6.88 14.52 -8.13
N PHE A 694 -6.69 15.09 -6.95
CA PHE A 694 -5.74 14.57 -5.96
C PHE A 694 -6.27 14.75 -4.54
N SER A 695 -5.93 13.80 -3.67
CA SER A 695 -6.12 13.88 -2.22
C SER A 695 -4.75 13.96 -1.53
N LEU A 696 -4.70 14.63 -0.39
CA LEU A 696 -3.53 14.72 0.47
C LEU A 696 -3.91 14.16 1.84
N GLU A 697 -3.26 13.08 2.24
CA GLU A 697 -3.42 12.49 3.57
C GLU A 697 -2.13 12.68 4.38
N ALA A 698 -2.27 13.15 5.62
CA ALA A 698 -1.14 13.38 6.50
C ALA A 698 -1.49 13.02 7.94
N TYR A 699 -0.67 12.16 8.56
CA TYR A 699 -0.74 11.84 9.98
C TYR A 699 0.21 12.74 10.76
N VAL A 700 -0.34 13.63 11.57
CA VAL A 700 0.42 14.61 12.35
C VAL A 700 0.02 14.55 13.82
N ASN A 701 0.97 14.34 14.72
CA ASN A 701 0.73 14.50 16.15
C ASN A 701 1.03 15.94 16.55
N PHE A 702 -0.01 16.68 16.94
CA PHE A 702 0.17 17.96 17.60
C PHE A 702 0.25 17.70 19.10
N THR A 703 1.45 17.80 19.70
CA THR A 703 1.56 17.79 21.17
C THR A 703 0.70 18.90 21.75
N ALA A 704 0.11 18.64 22.93
CA ALA A 704 -1.06 19.33 23.50
C ALA A 704 -1.00 20.87 23.67
N PHE A 705 0.10 21.54 23.30
CA PHE A 705 0.20 23.00 23.27
C PHE A 705 1.10 23.45 22.11
N VAL A 706 0.58 23.48 20.88
CA VAL A 706 1.21 24.28 19.81
C VAL A 706 0.83 25.73 20.06
N ALA A 707 1.72 26.50 20.69
CA ALA A 707 1.59 27.94 20.83
C ALA A 707 2.39 28.62 19.70
N GLY A 708 1.70 29.12 18.67
CA GLY A 708 2.35 29.81 17.54
C GLY A 708 1.63 29.61 16.21
N GLN A 709 1.95 30.42 15.18
CA GLN A 709 1.40 30.33 13.82
C GLN A 709 2.48 29.76 12.88
N GLY A 710 2.17 28.80 12.00
CA GLY A 710 3.17 28.23 11.07
C GLY A 710 2.64 27.24 10.03
N VAL A 711 3.47 26.90 9.03
CA VAL A 711 3.27 25.83 8.02
C VAL A 711 4.34 24.75 8.24
N TYR A 712 3.94 23.48 8.28
CA TYR A 712 4.80 22.41 8.82
C TYR A 712 5.31 21.39 7.78
N ALA A 713 4.74 21.34 6.58
CA ALA A 713 5.24 20.54 5.46
C ALA A 713 4.67 21.08 4.15
N GLY A 714 5.50 21.31 3.12
CA GLY A 714 5.04 21.89 1.86
C GLY A 714 6.07 22.72 1.07
N ASN A 715 5.91 22.82 -0.26
CA ASN A 715 6.71 23.71 -1.13
C ASN A 715 6.29 25.19 -1.01
N MET A 716 5.86 25.59 0.19
CA MET A 716 5.55 26.98 0.48
C MET A 716 6.80 27.71 0.91
N ASP A 717 7.11 28.73 0.15
CA ASP A 717 8.23 29.65 0.28
C ASP A 717 8.18 30.53 1.54
N ASN A 718 7.07 30.52 2.29
CA ASN A 718 6.98 31.19 3.60
C ASN A 718 5.93 30.55 4.52
N ALA A 719 6.37 30.00 5.64
CA ALA A 719 5.54 29.25 6.57
C ALA A 719 4.71 30.12 7.54
N THR A 720 5.10 31.37 7.79
CA THR A 720 4.56 32.18 8.88
C THR A 720 3.76 33.40 8.41
N SER A 721 4.00 33.88 7.20
CA SER A 721 3.15 34.93 6.61
C SER A 721 1.91 34.33 5.98
N GLY A 722 0.77 35.04 6.02
CA GLY A 722 -0.43 34.65 5.26
C GLY A 722 -0.24 34.69 3.73
N THR A 723 0.99 34.68 3.22
CA THR A 723 1.41 35.10 1.88
C THR A 723 2.55 34.24 1.33
N GLY A 724 2.38 32.91 1.29
CA GLY A 724 3.19 32.08 0.38
C GLY A 724 2.86 32.44 -1.08
N THR A 725 3.80 32.32 -2.02
CA THR A 725 3.54 32.64 -3.43
C THR A 725 3.15 31.40 -4.25
N LYS A 726 3.44 30.19 -3.76
CA LYS A 726 3.12 28.91 -4.41
C LYS A 726 3.22 27.73 -3.43
N GLY A 727 2.55 26.63 -3.74
CA GLY A 727 2.74 25.32 -3.07
C GLY A 727 1.57 24.83 -2.22
N VAL A 728 1.69 23.60 -1.72
CA VAL A 728 0.77 22.97 -0.75
C VAL A 728 1.40 23.07 0.63
N GLY A 729 0.61 23.16 1.69
CA GLY A 729 1.12 22.82 3.02
C GLY A 729 0.13 22.91 4.16
N LEU A 730 0.50 22.21 5.24
CA LEU A 730 -0.25 22.11 6.49
C LEU A 730 -0.02 23.36 7.32
N TYR A 731 -1.07 24.01 7.81
CA TYR A 731 -0.94 25.21 8.64
C TYR A 731 -1.67 25.09 9.99
N TRP A 732 -1.16 25.82 10.98
CA TRP A 732 -1.81 26.02 12.28
C TRP A 732 -1.93 27.51 12.59
N LYS A 733 -3.13 27.95 13.01
CA LYS A 733 -3.45 29.27 13.59
C LYS A 733 -4.31 29.08 14.84
N SER A 734 -4.30 30.07 15.75
CA SER A 734 -5.08 30.02 17.01
C SER A 734 -6.59 29.88 16.78
N SER A 735 -7.06 30.27 15.60
CA SER A 735 -8.45 30.20 15.19
C SER A 735 -8.78 29.05 14.22
N SER A 736 -7.78 28.41 13.60
CA SER A 736 -8.00 27.38 12.57
C SER A 736 -6.74 26.57 12.28
N ARG A 737 -6.90 25.30 11.95
CA ARG A 737 -5.83 24.42 11.46
C ARG A 737 -6.30 23.66 10.23
N GLY A 738 -5.40 23.34 9.31
CA GLY A 738 -5.81 22.70 8.07
C GLY A 738 -4.74 22.63 6.99
N ILE A 739 -5.18 22.38 5.76
CA ILE A 739 -4.33 22.31 4.57
C ILE A 739 -4.62 23.56 3.72
N LYS A 740 -3.56 24.21 3.21
CA LYS A 740 -3.67 25.30 2.25
C LYS A 740 -2.88 24.98 0.98
N PHE A 741 -3.43 25.39 -0.16
CA PHE A 741 -2.83 25.27 -1.48
C PHE A 741 -2.81 26.64 -2.14
N ILE A 742 -1.66 27.04 -2.69
CA ILE A 742 -1.48 28.28 -3.43
C ILE A 742 -1.03 27.88 -4.84
N ASN A 743 -1.89 28.12 -5.82
CA ASN A 743 -1.60 27.80 -7.21
C ASN A 743 -0.55 28.78 -7.79
N SER A 744 -0.10 28.52 -9.02
CA SER A 744 0.88 29.36 -9.73
C SER A 744 0.39 30.79 -10.02
N SER A 745 -0.92 31.06 -9.92
CA SER A 745 -1.50 32.40 -10.02
C SER A 745 -1.61 33.12 -8.66
N GLY A 746 -1.10 32.53 -7.57
CA GLY A 746 -1.15 33.09 -6.22
C GLY A 746 -2.52 32.96 -5.54
N THR A 747 -3.45 32.20 -6.13
CA THR A 747 -4.79 31.96 -5.58
C THR A 747 -4.71 30.89 -4.49
N MET A 748 -5.21 31.23 -3.30
CA MET A 748 -5.21 30.35 -2.13
C MET A 748 -6.53 29.57 -2.03
N HIS A 749 -6.43 28.25 -1.94
CA HIS A 749 -7.49 27.33 -1.57
C HIS A 749 -7.17 26.75 -0.19
N GLN A 750 -8.14 26.72 0.74
CA GLN A 750 -7.91 26.22 2.10
C GLN A 750 -9.04 25.28 2.54
N ALA A 751 -8.66 24.19 3.19
CA ALA A 751 -9.56 23.30 3.93
C ALA A 751 -9.15 23.37 5.40
N SER A 752 -10.07 23.73 6.30
CA SER A 752 -9.74 24.02 7.69
C SER A 752 -10.80 23.50 8.65
N VAL A 753 -10.36 22.99 9.80
CA VAL A 753 -11.21 22.74 10.96
C VAL A 753 -11.01 23.84 12.00
N THR A 754 -12.09 24.23 12.65
CA THR A 754 -12.07 25.10 13.83
C THR A 754 -11.44 24.35 15.01
N ALA A 755 -10.97 25.09 16.02
CA ALA A 755 -10.08 24.64 17.09
C ALA A 755 -10.48 23.34 17.86
N ALA A 756 -11.70 22.82 17.68
CA ALA A 756 -12.21 21.62 18.34
C ALA A 756 -12.28 20.35 17.46
N GLY A 757 -12.06 20.43 16.14
CA GLY A 757 -12.17 19.24 15.25
C GLY A 757 -10.83 18.52 15.07
N ALA A 758 -10.78 17.21 15.28
CA ALA A 758 -9.69 16.37 14.80
C ALA A 758 -9.71 16.33 13.25
N ILE A 759 -8.53 16.33 12.62
CA ILE A 759 -8.37 15.98 11.21
C ILE A 759 -8.04 14.50 11.18
#